data_AF-A0A3M7M7D5-F1
#
_entry.id   AF-A0A3M7M7D5-F1
#
_cell.length_a   1.000
_cell.length_b   1.000
_cell.length_c   1.000
_cell.angle_alpha   90.00
_cell.angle_beta   90.00
_cell.angle_gamma   90.00
#
_symmetry.space_group_name_H-M   'P 1'
#
loop_
_entity.id
_entity.type
_entity.pdbx_description
1 polymer ?
#
loop_
_entity_poly.entity_id
_entity_poly.type
_entity_poly.pdbx_seq_one_letter_code
_entity_poly.pdbx_strand_id
1 'polypeptide(L)'
;MASTPSIRQFSACLTCVRQISSANGPRRLLFTSAAAREAVQTQPPNATPPPPPPNSTEGAAQKAASEQVPEYMQKWGTLDPQMVENKKQERRLLRREHVQPVGSRRRRAVLRRSAMQKAAEIPFEQLPYQCFQEARKYLLEDRQEKIKEIETQQLRIDNLIAQDASVSGGLAAKEHRLRSMRKHLDDLIILADINDPVVKRKFEDGQGDMNKPIYRYLADKKWRQYKRLVLDQRITQLAVIPDVLPSLDLMADIDLGFGRKTVAPGEFVDSAMSEKMPRLNVQTFTPGEKLVTVVVVDADVPVQQTDSFTYRCHLIASNLPISPTRTSIPLQRIAQEDQKTEDASAKKIGLPWVAPISHKGAPYHRLGVFVFEQTGAKPLDVSKFANIKRFGFKLRSFAEVNKLSALTATLFRTKWDDSMAGVMERAGMKDQIDVEFKRKKVEPLPYKRRTERMRFSPTFRVHSWGKFKLFHIFLFFPFEKHLLQVWPITPSPLLLSPCALATPPTCHFLNMPSRASSELHCSSLFLPSEEQIALALAIVRTKPENVQLRVYLSQLRVQIKLGLDPRERDEPGHYIDQVTYWKHRCRHAEDECENLRRINSKLERSNKSLASSFPTATDIDMVMHQGEGKSSAVSMSRNITRKRQIPKRAQHSATVAQDTIENDMDFLELLGIDGASLTEALYTAYSLCRSPETDAQALVSTLIRIASGVGKVLRFVAHNYEQLSRHGRRSIGATSLDQDKSDFAIALSVCARAFLSILVGMAKLTESNTDTYLPSLIVCELADMFNSALFSIESSARQTAQNFLSQPPLSKKSKADTTPKESVPARAVAHLLISFLGFLERSDHVHQQIFDGFMFVLFERVGKRLYYCTFGQHRSASIEANILPPPEPRDAIEKVKRDVETLAIRLEARALVLILERAMGLAPNHMNPQNTLSSHTKNRRTRTLSARSPTPASRARLGPLAKDRLQRTLVACMYGDKVEDDFLDVLTKPIPGIRPDSLKDVAKTEDKDVEVWYMEEVWRLVGWDILAREGR
;
A
#
# COMPACT_ATOMS: atom_id res chain seq x y z
N MET A 1 50.22 -26.72 19.52
CA MET A 1 49.22 -27.54 18.79
C MET A 1 48.02 -27.72 19.71
N ALA A 2 46.77 -27.77 19.27
CA ALA A 2 46.18 -27.48 17.95
C ALA A 2 44.84 -26.72 18.14
N SER A 3 44.30 -26.12 17.09
CA SER A 3 43.25 -25.09 17.17
C SER A 3 41.81 -25.62 17.24
N THR A 4 40.95 -24.85 17.92
CA THR A 4 39.49 -25.00 17.88
C THR A 4 38.89 -24.47 16.56
N PRO A 5 37.91 -25.15 15.94
CA PRO A 5 37.23 -24.66 14.74
C PRO A 5 36.06 -23.72 15.07
N SER A 6 35.95 -22.61 14.34
CA SER A 6 34.89 -21.60 14.52
C SER A 6 33.58 -21.95 13.79
N ILE A 7 32.45 -21.52 14.36
CA ILE A 7 31.10 -21.73 13.85
C ILE A 7 30.86 -20.85 12.61
N ARG A 8 30.61 -21.46 11.45
CA ARG A 8 30.24 -20.75 10.22
C ARG A 8 28.74 -20.49 10.15
N GLN A 9 28.35 -19.21 10.11
CA GLN A 9 27.03 -18.78 9.66
C GLN A 9 26.89 -18.98 8.14
N PHE A 10 25.69 -19.31 7.66
CA PHE A 10 25.44 -19.63 6.25
C PHE A 10 24.81 -18.44 5.50
N SER A 11 25.48 -17.96 4.45
CA SER A 11 24.96 -16.96 3.52
C SER A 11 23.96 -17.55 2.51
N ALA A 12 23.01 -16.74 2.06
CA ALA A 12 21.97 -17.13 1.11
C ALA A 12 22.44 -17.04 -0.36
N CYS A 13 22.06 -18.02 -1.19
CA CYS A 13 22.45 -18.06 -2.60
C CYS A 13 21.45 -17.30 -3.50
N LEU A 14 21.66 -15.99 -3.64
CA LEU A 14 20.88 -15.11 -4.54
C LEU A 14 21.37 -15.18 -5.99
N THR A 15 21.10 -16.29 -6.71
CA THR A 15 21.41 -16.36 -8.16
C THR A 15 20.46 -17.29 -8.95
N CYS A 16 19.19 -16.88 -9.10
CA CYS A 16 18.20 -17.62 -9.90
C CYS A 16 17.18 -16.75 -10.66
N VAL A 17 17.54 -15.52 -11.04
CA VAL A 17 16.75 -14.71 -11.98
C VAL A 17 17.12 -15.11 -13.42
N ARG A 18 16.12 -15.33 -14.28
CA ARG A 18 16.31 -15.52 -15.73
C ARG A 18 15.76 -14.31 -16.48
N GLN A 19 16.47 -13.87 -17.51
CA GLN A 19 15.95 -12.95 -18.51
C GLN A 19 14.72 -13.56 -19.21
N ILE A 20 13.76 -12.71 -19.59
CA ILE A 20 12.61 -13.09 -20.41
C ILE A 20 12.95 -12.74 -21.87
N SER A 21 13.00 -13.75 -22.73
CA SER A 21 13.05 -13.58 -24.18
C SER A 21 11.64 -13.42 -24.76
N SER A 22 11.56 -12.89 -25.97
CA SER A 22 10.31 -12.66 -26.71
C SER A 22 9.54 -13.96 -27.04
N ALA A 23 8.23 -13.79 -27.27
CA ALA A 23 7.26 -14.70 -27.88
C ALA A 23 6.82 -15.98 -27.12
N ASN A 24 5.50 -16.22 -27.18
CA ASN A 24 4.78 -17.49 -27.09
C ASN A 24 5.12 -18.46 -25.94
N GLY A 25 4.47 -18.29 -24.78
CA GLY A 25 4.40 -19.31 -23.73
C GLY A 25 3.39 -18.97 -22.62
N PRO A 26 2.69 -19.95 -22.01
CA PRO A 26 1.61 -19.68 -21.07
C PRO A 26 2.11 -19.13 -19.72
N ARG A 27 1.59 -17.95 -19.33
CA ARG A 27 1.84 -17.35 -18.01
C ARG A 27 1.27 -18.22 -16.88
N ARG A 28 2.04 -18.43 -15.81
CA ARG A 28 1.61 -19.12 -14.59
C ARG A 28 1.46 -18.10 -13.46
N LEU A 29 0.23 -17.78 -13.09
CA LEU A 29 -0.07 -16.93 -11.93
C LEU A 29 -0.04 -17.75 -10.63
N LEU A 30 0.20 -17.06 -9.50
CA LEU A 30 0.27 -17.66 -8.17
C LEU A 30 -1.12 -17.74 -7.52
N PHE A 31 -1.82 -18.84 -7.76
CA PHE A 31 -2.97 -19.25 -6.94
C PHE A 31 -2.89 -20.75 -6.60
N THR A 32 -3.58 -21.13 -5.52
CA THR A 32 -3.56 -22.49 -4.95
C THR A 32 -4.18 -23.51 -5.90
N SER A 33 -3.35 -24.26 -6.61
CA SER A 33 -3.79 -25.47 -7.31
C SER A 33 -4.16 -26.53 -6.28
N ALA A 34 -5.44 -26.94 -6.26
CA ALA A 34 -5.89 -28.11 -5.51
C ALA A 34 -5.00 -29.34 -5.83
N ALA A 35 -4.68 -30.14 -4.82
CA ALA A 35 -3.90 -31.35 -5.01
C ALA A 35 -4.72 -32.36 -5.83
N ALA A 36 -4.21 -32.78 -6.99
CA ALA A 36 -4.81 -33.85 -7.75
C ALA A 36 -4.67 -35.18 -7.00
N ARG A 37 -5.75 -35.63 -6.39
CA ARG A 37 -5.93 -36.98 -5.84
C ARG A 37 -7.28 -37.53 -6.30
N GLU A 38 -7.23 -38.39 -7.31
CA GLU A 38 -8.29 -39.31 -7.70
C GLU A 38 -7.72 -40.73 -7.43
N ALA A 39 -8.57 -41.71 -7.16
CA ALA A 39 -8.23 -43.07 -6.68
C ALA A 39 -7.66 -43.19 -5.24
N VAL A 40 -8.57 -43.28 -4.26
CA VAL A 40 -8.50 -44.24 -3.15
C VAL A 40 -9.88 -44.88 -3.03
N GLN A 41 -9.96 -46.21 -2.92
CA GLN A 41 -11.22 -46.94 -2.72
C GLN A 41 -11.64 -46.89 -1.24
N THR A 42 -12.93 -46.73 -0.97
CA THR A 42 -13.51 -46.90 0.36
C THR A 42 -14.10 -48.30 0.51
N GLN A 43 -13.67 -49.03 1.54
CA GLN A 43 -14.41 -50.15 2.13
C GLN A 43 -14.74 -49.84 3.60
N PRO A 44 -15.89 -50.29 4.14
CA PRO A 44 -16.29 -50.04 5.52
C PRO A 44 -15.63 -51.02 6.51
N PRO A 45 -15.56 -50.68 7.82
CA PRO A 45 -14.96 -51.55 8.84
C PRO A 45 -15.96 -52.52 9.47
N ASN A 46 -15.62 -53.82 9.52
CA ASN A 46 -15.74 -54.71 10.70
C ASN A 46 -15.50 -56.19 10.34
N ALA A 47 -14.33 -56.74 10.68
CA ALA A 47 -14.09 -58.15 11.03
C ALA A 47 -12.62 -58.35 11.48
N THR A 48 -12.39 -59.23 12.46
CA THR A 48 -11.06 -59.69 12.90
C THR A 48 -10.52 -60.80 11.98
N PRO A 49 -9.20 -60.93 11.76
CA PRO A 49 -8.65 -61.83 10.73
C PRO A 49 -8.32 -63.26 11.25
N PRO A 50 -8.58 -64.31 10.45
CA PRO A 50 -7.97 -65.63 10.61
C PRO A 50 -6.60 -65.75 9.89
N PRO A 51 -5.76 -66.75 10.20
CA PRO A 51 -4.40 -66.91 9.65
C PRO A 51 -4.35 -67.55 8.24
N PRO A 52 -3.22 -67.43 7.51
CA PRO A 52 -3.12 -67.83 6.10
C PRO A 52 -2.58 -69.26 5.84
N PRO A 53 -3.06 -69.95 4.79
CA PRO A 53 -2.34 -71.03 4.10
C PRO A 53 -1.47 -70.50 2.93
N PRO A 54 -0.50 -71.28 2.39
CA PRO A 54 0.58 -70.75 1.55
C PRO A 54 0.43 -70.93 0.01
N ASN A 55 1.04 -69.99 -0.72
CA ASN A 55 1.68 -70.08 -2.04
C ASN A 55 1.04 -70.82 -3.24
N SER A 56 0.89 -70.04 -4.33
CA SER A 56 0.91 -70.43 -5.76
C SER A 56 -0.28 -71.28 -6.27
N THR A 57 -0.76 -71.13 -7.52
CA THR A 57 -0.17 -70.45 -8.70
C THR A 57 -1.24 -69.61 -9.44
N GLU A 58 -0.96 -69.22 -10.71
CA GLU A 58 -1.80 -68.46 -11.65
C GLU A 58 -1.88 -66.93 -11.44
N GLY A 59 -1.96 -66.11 -12.50
CA GLY A 59 -1.82 -66.49 -13.91
C GLY A 59 -2.30 -65.49 -14.97
N ALA A 60 -3.14 -64.49 -14.63
CA ALA A 60 -3.89 -63.76 -15.66
C ALA A 60 -4.11 -62.24 -15.41
N ALA A 61 -3.07 -61.47 -15.02
CA ALA A 61 -3.22 -60.03 -14.78
C ALA A 61 -2.02 -59.12 -15.15
N GLN A 62 -1.09 -59.55 -16.02
CA GLN A 62 0.07 -58.73 -16.43
C GLN A 62 0.13 -58.48 -17.95
N LYS A 63 -0.78 -57.62 -18.44
CA LYS A 63 -0.71 -57.02 -19.80
C LYS A 63 -1.03 -55.52 -19.81
N ALA A 64 -0.43 -54.78 -18.88
CA ALA A 64 -0.05 -53.39 -19.12
C ALA A 64 1.48 -53.38 -19.26
N ALA A 65 1.99 -53.04 -20.44
CA ALA A 65 3.43 -53.12 -20.71
C ALA A 65 4.19 -52.10 -19.84
N SER A 66 5.11 -52.57 -19.02
CA SER A 66 6.11 -51.71 -18.41
C SER A 66 7.02 -51.17 -19.51
N GLU A 67 6.99 -49.85 -19.74
CA GLU A 67 8.04 -49.20 -20.53
C GLU A 67 9.38 -49.57 -19.90
N GLN A 68 10.24 -50.24 -20.69
CA GLN A 68 11.53 -50.70 -20.20
C GLN A 68 12.37 -49.48 -19.83
N VAL A 69 12.47 -49.20 -18.53
CA VAL A 69 13.28 -48.10 -17.98
C VAL A 69 14.68 -48.21 -18.59
N PRO A 70 15.13 -47.24 -19.42
CA PRO A 70 16.35 -47.39 -20.19
C PRO A 70 17.54 -47.73 -19.30
N GLU A 71 18.47 -48.55 -19.77
CA GLU A 71 19.57 -49.09 -18.98
C GLU A 71 20.37 -47.98 -18.24
N TYR A 72 20.58 -46.83 -18.89
CA TYR A 72 21.23 -45.66 -18.29
C TYR A 72 20.46 -45.02 -17.12
N MET A 73 19.14 -45.24 -17.03
CA MET A 73 18.26 -44.81 -15.92
C MET A 73 18.16 -45.86 -14.80
N GLN A 74 18.49 -47.13 -15.08
CA GLN A 74 18.61 -48.19 -14.08
C GLN A 74 19.86 -47.98 -13.22
N LYS A 75 20.97 -47.53 -13.83
CA LYS A 75 22.26 -47.18 -13.20
C LYS A 75 22.20 -46.01 -12.18
N TRP A 76 21.00 -45.54 -11.81
CA TRP A 76 20.79 -44.47 -10.83
C TRP A 76 20.03 -45.01 -9.60
N GLY A 77 20.63 -44.94 -8.41
CA GLY A 77 20.03 -45.43 -7.15
C GLY A 77 18.75 -44.68 -6.73
N THR A 78 17.80 -45.36 -6.10
CA THR A 78 16.43 -44.89 -5.81
C THR A 78 16.38 -43.62 -4.93
N LEU A 79 15.34 -42.81 -5.11
CA LEU A 79 15.15 -41.52 -4.46
C LEU A 79 13.85 -41.51 -3.65
N ASP A 80 13.92 -41.13 -2.37
CA ASP A 80 12.72 -40.92 -1.55
C ASP A 80 11.99 -39.62 -1.97
N PRO A 81 10.70 -39.67 -2.37
CA PRO A 81 9.86 -38.51 -2.65
C PRO A 81 9.82 -37.44 -1.54
N GLN A 82 10.06 -37.81 -0.28
CA GLN A 82 10.09 -36.89 0.87
C GLN A 82 11.43 -36.19 1.08
N MET A 83 12.54 -36.73 0.56
CA MET A 83 13.91 -36.24 0.82
C MET A 83 14.59 -35.63 -0.41
N VAL A 84 13.95 -35.67 -1.58
CA VAL A 84 14.43 -35.00 -2.80
C VAL A 84 14.41 -33.47 -2.63
N GLU A 85 15.51 -32.80 -2.98
CA GLU A 85 15.58 -31.32 -3.01
C GLU A 85 15.88 -30.78 -4.42
N ASN A 86 16.83 -31.41 -5.11
CA ASN A 86 17.42 -30.87 -6.33
C ASN A 86 16.46 -30.98 -7.52
N LYS A 87 16.35 -29.91 -8.33
CA LYS A 87 15.52 -29.89 -9.56
C LYS A 87 15.89 -30.99 -10.57
N LYS A 88 17.14 -31.50 -10.54
CA LYS A 88 17.55 -32.71 -11.29
C LYS A 88 16.94 -33.99 -10.71
N GLN A 89 16.96 -34.16 -9.38
CA GLN A 89 16.34 -35.28 -8.67
C GLN A 89 14.81 -35.26 -8.79
N GLU A 90 14.15 -34.10 -8.66
CA GLU A 90 12.69 -33.96 -8.86
C GLU A 90 12.26 -34.40 -10.27
N ARG A 91 12.99 -33.95 -11.31
CA ARG A 91 12.75 -34.38 -12.69
C ARG A 91 13.02 -35.86 -12.93
N ARG A 92 13.91 -36.48 -12.14
CA ARG A 92 14.20 -37.92 -12.23
C ARG A 92 13.11 -38.76 -11.57
N LEU A 93 12.66 -38.36 -10.37
CA LEU A 93 11.50 -38.94 -9.68
C LEU A 93 10.29 -38.99 -10.62
N LEU A 94 9.93 -37.83 -11.18
CA LEU A 94 8.79 -37.65 -12.08
C LEU A 94 8.89 -38.46 -13.40
N ARG A 95 10.10 -38.79 -13.85
CA ARG A 95 10.36 -39.50 -15.13
C ARG A 95 10.55 -41.01 -15.00
N ARG A 96 10.91 -41.51 -13.81
CA ARG A 96 11.17 -42.94 -13.58
C ARG A 96 10.08 -43.59 -12.76
N GLU A 97 9.68 -42.92 -11.69
CA GLU A 97 8.70 -43.43 -10.72
C GLU A 97 7.32 -42.80 -10.91
N HIS A 98 7.19 -41.77 -11.75
CA HIS A 98 5.95 -40.99 -12.01
C HIS A 98 5.33 -40.29 -10.77
N VAL A 99 5.93 -40.47 -9.59
CA VAL A 99 5.57 -39.82 -8.33
C VAL A 99 5.99 -38.34 -8.33
N GLN A 100 5.16 -37.48 -7.73
CA GLN A 100 5.51 -36.08 -7.44
C GLN A 100 6.17 -35.95 -6.05
N PRO A 101 7.19 -35.10 -5.88
CA PRO A 101 7.88 -34.96 -4.60
C PRO A 101 7.00 -34.30 -3.53
N VAL A 102 7.07 -34.79 -2.29
CA VAL A 102 6.09 -34.49 -1.25
C VAL A 102 6.35 -33.13 -0.60
N GLY A 103 5.55 -32.13 -1.00
CA GLY A 103 5.52 -30.80 -0.41
C GLY A 103 6.65 -29.87 -0.87
N SER A 104 6.81 -28.75 -0.16
CA SER A 104 7.79 -27.71 -0.51
C SER A 104 9.24 -28.21 -0.39
N ARG A 105 10.16 -27.66 -1.20
CA ARG A 105 11.60 -27.97 -1.06
C ARG A 105 12.13 -27.63 0.33
N ARG A 106 11.58 -26.62 1.01
CA ARG A 106 11.94 -26.27 2.40
C ARG A 106 11.60 -27.41 3.36
N ARG A 107 10.41 -28.03 3.27
CA ARG A 107 10.05 -29.23 4.06
C ARG A 107 11.06 -30.35 3.83
N ARG A 108 11.30 -30.68 2.56
CA ARG A 108 12.18 -31.80 2.14
C ARG A 108 13.64 -31.59 2.57
N ALA A 109 14.16 -30.37 2.47
CA ALA A 109 15.50 -30.00 2.95
C ALA A 109 15.63 -30.05 4.48
N VAL A 110 14.59 -29.69 5.24
CA VAL A 110 14.58 -29.81 6.71
C VAL A 110 14.57 -31.28 7.14
N LEU A 111 13.67 -32.09 6.58
CA LEU A 111 13.59 -33.53 6.87
C LEU A 111 14.89 -34.27 6.52
N ARG A 112 15.51 -33.92 5.38
CA ARG A 112 16.80 -34.50 5.00
C ARG A 112 17.92 -34.09 5.96
N ARG A 113 17.90 -32.86 6.45
CA ARG A 113 18.87 -32.36 7.44
C ARG A 113 18.69 -33.06 8.79
N SER A 114 17.46 -33.23 9.30
CA SER A 114 17.22 -33.98 10.53
C SER A 114 17.64 -35.45 10.38
N ALA A 115 17.32 -36.10 9.25
CA ALA A 115 17.78 -37.46 8.96
C ALA A 115 19.32 -37.57 8.89
N MET A 116 20.01 -36.64 8.21
CA MET A 116 21.48 -36.58 8.17
C MET A 116 22.10 -36.35 9.55
N GLN A 117 21.45 -35.55 10.40
CA GLN A 117 21.89 -35.27 11.78
C GLN A 117 21.43 -36.35 12.78
N LYS A 118 20.68 -37.37 12.34
CA LYS A 118 20.00 -38.36 13.19
C LYS A 118 19.15 -37.74 14.31
N ALA A 119 18.60 -36.56 14.07
CA ALA A 119 17.73 -35.88 15.01
C ALA A 119 16.36 -36.57 15.09
N ALA A 120 15.80 -36.70 16.29
CA ALA A 120 14.50 -37.32 16.50
C ALA A 120 13.38 -36.55 15.79
N GLU A 121 12.45 -37.27 15.13
CA GLU A 121 11.29 -36.66 14.49
C GLU A 121 10.19 -36.35 15.51
N ILE A 122 10.33 -35.22 16.20
CA ILE A 122 9.38 -34.74 17.21
C ILE A 122 8.11 -34.21 16.52
N PRO A 123 6.90 -34.69 16.87
CA PRO A 123 5.63 -34.11 16.43
C PRO A 123 5.55 -32.62 16.76
N PHE A 124 4.92 -31.83 15.89
CA PHE A 124 4.81 -30.37 16.05
C PHE A 124 4.27 -29.93 17.43
N GLU A 125 3.32 -30.68 17.99
CA GLU A 125 2.73 -30.44 19.32
C GLU A 125 3.69 -30.71 20.49
N GLN A 126 4.74 -31.49 20.28
CA GLN A 126 5.70 -31.93 21.31
C GLN A 126 7.02 -31.15 21.25
N LEU A 127 7.09 -30.06 20.45
CA LEU A 127 8.28 -29.22 20.37
C LEU A 127 8.59 -28.56 21.73
N PRO A 128 9.82 -28.67 22.25
CA PRO A 128 10.18 -28.29 23.63
C PRO A 128 10.43 -26.78 23.78
N TYR A 129 9.45 -25.96 23.40
CA TYR A 129 9.43 -24.52 23.65
C TYR A 129 8.48 -24.21 24.81
N GLN A 130 9.00 -23.63 25.90
CA GLN A 130 8.26 -23.40 27.16
C GLN A 130 6.90 -22.73 26.94
N CYS A 131 6.88 -21.50 26.43
CA CYS A 131 5.66 -20.73 26.17
C CYS A 131 4.67 -21.45 25.23
N PHE A 132 5.14 -22.27 24.29
CA PHE A 132 4.28 -23.07 23.42
C PHE A 132 3.61 -24.23 24.18
N GLN A 133 4.33 -24.90 25.08
CA GLN A 133 3.75 -25.97 25.90
C GLN A 133 2.84 -25.44 27.01
N GLU A 134 3.17 -24.30 27.62
CA GLU A 134 2.31 -23.60 28.58
C GLU A 134 1.00 -23.14 27.91
N ALA A 135 1.07 -22.50 26.74
CA ALA A 135 -0.11 -22.14 25.96
C ALA A 135 -0.91 -23.37 25.51
N ARG A 136 -0.24 -24.45 25.06
CA ARG A 136 -0.91 -25.70 24.69
C ARG A 136 -1.61 -26.36 25.88
N LYS A 137 -1.05 -26.29 27.09
CA LYS A 137 -1.71 -26.76 28.31
C LYS A 137 -3.01 -25.98 28.55
N TYR A 138 -2.94 -24.65 28.57
CA TYR A 138 -4.12 -23.79 28.77
C TYR A 138 -5.23 -24.05 27.74
N LEU A 139 -4.86 -24.21 26.45
CA LEU A 139 -5.83 -24.52 25.39
C LEU A 139 -6.41 -25.94 25.48
N LEU A 140 -5.70 -26.90 26.09
CA LEU A 140 -6.24 -28.23 26.38
C LEU A 140 -7.20 -28.20 27.58
N GLU A 141 -6.98 -27.30 28.54
CA GLU A 141 -7.88 -27.10 29.69
C GLU A 141 -9.20 -26.44 29.24
N ASP A 142 -9.15 -25.33 28.48
CA ASP A 142 -10.32 -24.71 27.81
C ASP A 142 -11.09 -25.75 26.96
N ARG A 143 -10.39 -26.52 26.12
CA ARG A 143 -11.02 -27.55 25.29
C ARG A 143 -11.73 -28.64 26.11
N GLN A 144 -11.23 -29.00 27.30
CA GLN A 144 -11.91 -29.94 28.20
C GLN A 144 -13.17 -29.32 28.84
N GLU A 145 -13.16 -28.02 29.13
CA GLU A 145 -14.35 -27.30 29.58
C GLU A 145 -15.41 -27.24 28.47
N LYS A 146 -15.03 -26.94 27.22
CA LYS A 146 -15.96 -26.95 26.08
C LYS A 146 -16.53 -28.34 25.79
N ILE A 147 -15.78 -29.41 26.01
CA ILE A 147 -16.32 -30.79 25.90
C ILE A 147 -17.40 -31.05 26.95
N LYS A 148 -17.17 -30.69 28.22
CA LYS A 148 -18.19 -30.80 29.28
C LYS A 148 -19.43 -29.95 28.96
N GLU A 149 -19.24 -28.74 28.43
CA GLU A 149 -20.35 -27.89 27.96
C GLU A 149 -21.13 -28.58 26.84
N ILE A 150 -20.47 -29.16 25.84
CA ILE A 150 -21.13 -29.92 24.75
C ILE A 150 -21.94 -31.10 25.31
N GLU A 151 -21.37 -31.90 26.22
CA GLU A 151 -22.06 -33.03 26.87
C GLU A 151 -23.33 -32.56 27.62
N THR A 152 -23.23 -31.49 28.43
CA THR A 152 -24.42 -30.95 29.12
C THR A 152 -25.47 -30.38 28.16
N GLN A 153 -25.07 -29.79 27.04
CA GLN A 153 -26.02 -29.28 26.04
C GLN A 153 -26.65 -30.41 25.21
N GLN A 154 -25.93 -31.50 24.92
CA GLN A 154 -26.49 -32.71 24.32
C GLN A 154 -27.58 -33.30 25.22
N LEU A 155 -27.28 -33.56 26.50
CA LEU A 155 -28.26 -34.05 27.47
C LEU A 155 -29.48 -33.13 27.60
N ARG A 156 -29.29 -31.81 27.56
CA ARG A 156 -30.39 -30.83 27.56
C ARG A 156 -31.22 -30.88 26.27
N ILE A 157 -30.62 -31.10 25.11
CA ILE A 157 -31.32 -31.29 23.84
C ILE A 157 -32.15 -32.58 23.88
N ASP A 158 -31.57 -33.69 24.31
CA ASP A 158 -32.23 -34.99 24.33
C ASP A 158 -33.41 -35.01 25.31
N ASN A 159 -33.23 -34.45 26.51
CA ASN A 159 -34.31 -34.24 27.47
C ASN A 159 -35.45 -33.39 26.89
N LEU A 160 -35.14 -32.35 26.10
CA LEU A 160 -36.15 -31.49 25.47
C LEU A 160 -36.76 -32.10 24.20
N ILE A 161 -36.09 -33.05 23.54
CA ILE A 161 -36.68 -33.90 22.50
C ILE A 161 -37.70 -34.84 23.14
N ALA A 162 -37.38 -35.47 24.27
CA ALA A 162 -38.27 -36.37 25.01
C ALA A 162 -39.46 -35.65 25.67
N GLN A 163 -39.28 -34.42 26.17
CA GLN A 163 -40.34 -33.63 26.82
C GLN A 163 -41.50 -33.29 25.88
N ASP A 164 -42.74 -33.42 26.34
CA ASP A 164 -43.93 -33.11 25.54
C ASP A 164 -44.02 -31.65 25.05
N ALA A 165 -44.61 -31.49 23.87
CA ALA A 165 -44.78 -30.18 23.23
C ALA A 165 -45.75 -29.26 23.98
N SER A 166 -46.74 -29.81 24.69
CA SER A 166 -47.69 -29.06 25.53
C SER A 166 -46.96 -28.32 26.66
N VAL A 167 -46.13 -29.03 27.43
CA VAL A 167 -45.31 -28.49 28.53
C VAL A 167 -44.28 -27.48 28.01
N SER A 168 -43.91 -27.58 26.75
CA SER A 168 -42.91 -26.70 26.09
C SER A 168 -43.48 -25.40 25.51
N GLY A 169 -44.77 -25.09 25.73
CA GLY A 169 -45.44 -23.92 25.14
C GLY A 169 -45.88 -24.11 23.68
N GLY A 170 -46.08 -25.37 23.26
CA GLY A 170 -46.48 -25.75 21.90
C GLY A 170 -45.32 -26.15 21.00
N LEU A 171 -45.67 -26.79 19.86
CA LEU A 171 -44.70 -27.34 18.90
C LEU A 171 -43.70 -26.27 18.39
N ALA A 172 -44.19 -25.10 17.98
CA ALA A 172 -43.34 -24.03 17.45
C ALA A 172 -42.34 -23.49 18.49
N ALA A 173 -42.73 -23.41 19.76
CA ALA A 173 -41.85 -23.00 20.86
C ALA A 173 -40.77 -24.06 21.15
N LYS A 174 -41.16 -25.35 21.20
CA LYS A 174 -40.23 -26.49 21.28
C LYS A 174 -39.23 -26.49 20.12
N GLU A 175 -39.69 -26.33 18.89
CA GLU A 175 -38.82 -26.27 17.69
C GLU A 175 -37.90 -25.06 17.66
N HIS A 176 -38.35 -23.89 18.14
CA HIS A 176 -37.49 -22.72 18.26
C HIS A 176 -36.39 -22.94 19.31
N ARG A 177 -36.75 -23.51 20.46
CA ARG A 177 -35.80 -23.84 21.53
C ARG A 177 -34.79 -24.91 21.08
N LEU A 178 -35.23 -25.96 20.39
CA LEU A 178 -34.35 -26.96 19.77
C LEU A 178 -33.40 -26.35 18.74
N ARG A 179 -33.86 -25.44 17.87
CA ARG A 179 -32.99 -24.74 16.90
C ARG A 179 -31.94 -23.87 17.60
N SER A 180 -32.33 -23.14 18.65
CA SER A 180 -31.41 -22.32 19.46
C SER A 180 -30.34 -23.19 20.14
N MET A 181 -30.74 -24.28 20.80
CA MET A 181 -29.83 -25.18 21.51
C MET A 181 -28.91 -25.96 20.56
N ARG A 182 -29.40 -26.42 19.40
CA ARG A 182 -28.57 -27.04 18.36
C ARG A 182 -27.53 -26.07 17.79
N LYS A 183 -27.91 -24.82 17.51
CA LYS A 183 -26.95 -23.79 17.09
C LYS A 183 -25.86 -23.58 18.15
N HIS A 184 -26.24 -23.44 19.42
CA HIS A 184 -25.27 -23.26 20.50
C HIS A 184 -24.33 -24.47 20.65
N LEU A 185 -24.82 -25.69 20.43
CA LEU A 185 -23.98 -26.89 20.36
C LEU A 185 -23.00 -26.85 19.18
N ASP A 186 -23.44 -26.45 17.98
CA ASP A 186 -22.55 -26.26 16.81
C ASP A 186 -21.48 -25.20 17.09
N ASP A 187 -21.86 -24.06 17.71
CA ASP A 187 -20.96 -22.99 18.12
C ASP A 187 -19.91 -23.50 19.15
N LEU A 188 -20.32 -24.33 20.13
CA LEU A 188 -19.40 -24.95 21.10
C LEU A 188 -18.43 -25.95 20.46
N ILE A 189 -18.89 -26.78 19.52
CA ILE A 189 -18.02 -27.71 18.77
C ILE A 189 -16.96 -26.93 17.96
N ILE A 190 -17.33 -25.77 17.41
CA ILE A 190 -16.38 -24.88 16.72
C ILE A 190 -15.36 -24.31 17.73
N LEU A 191 -15.82 -23.81 18.88
CA LEU A 191 -14.95 -23.23 19.91
C LEU A 191 -13.95 -24.25 20.50
N ALA A 192 -14.35 -25.51 20.68
CA ALA A 192 -13.48 -26.56 21.19
C ALA A 192 -12.26 -26.86 20.29
N ASP A 193 -12.39 -26.67 18.96
CA ASP A 193 -11.34 -27.01 17.98
C ASP A 193 -10.70 -25.78 17.30
N ILE A 194 -11.23 -24.55 17.49
CA ILE A 194 -10.74 -23.34 16.78
C ILE A 194 -9.30 -22.96 17.14
N ASN A 195 -8.88 -23.27 18.37
CA ASN A 195 -7.56 -22.93 18.90
C ASN A 195 -6.51 -24.04 18.66
N ASP A 196 -6.88 -25.21 18.12
CA ASP A 196 -5.92 -26.28 17.82
C ASP A 196 -4.99 -25.87 16.64
N PRO A 197 -3.67 -25.74 16.87
CA PRO A 197 -2.74 -25.37 15.80
C PRO A 197 -2.60 -26.45 14.72
N VAL A 198 -2.96 -27.71 14.99
CA VAL A 198 -2.99 -28.79 13.99
C VAL A 198 -4.23 -28.71 13.12
N VAL A 199 -5.40 -28.36 13.65
CA VAL A 199 -6.59 -28.00 12.86
C VAL A 199 -6.27 -26.79 11.97
N LYS A 200 -5.71 -25.71 12.54
CA LYS A 200 -5.31 -24.53 11.76
C LYS A 200 -4.34 -24.91 10.62
N ARG A 201 -3.28 -25.68 10.92
CA ARG A 201 -2.31 -26.14 9.91
C ARG A 201 -2.98 -26.98 8.82
N LYS A 202 -3.83 -27.95 9.17
CA LYS A 202 -4.58 -28.78 8.19
C LYS A 202 -5.47 -27.93 7.30
N PHE A 203 -6.11 -26.89 7.83
CA PHE A 203 -6.90 -25.95 7.04
C PHE A 203 -6.04 -25.12 6.09
N GLU A 204 -4.92 -24.56 6.56
CA GLU A 204 -4.00 -23.75 5.75
C GLU A 204 -3.28 -24.58 4.65
N ASP A 205 -2.94 -25.84 4.94
CA ASP A 205 -2.39 -26.81 3.98
C ASP A 205 -3.44 -27.35 2.96
N GLY A 206 -4.73 -27.01 3.11
CA GLY A 206 -5.80 -27.52 2.25
C GLY A 206 -6.16 -29.00 2.47
N GLN A 207 -5.88 -29.53 3.67
CA GLN A 207 -6.14 -30.91 4.10
C GLN A 207 -7.26 -30.99 5.16
N GLY A 208 -8.08 -29.95 5.27
CA GLY A 208 -9.23 -29.90 6.19
C GLY A 208 -10.37 -30.81 5.72
N ASP A 209 -10.92 -31.59 6.66
CA ASP A 209 -12.08 -32.44 6.41
C ASP A 209 -13.38 -31.64 6.50
N MET A 210 -13.93 -31.27 5.34
CA MET A 210 -15.13 -30.44 5.23
C MET A 210 -16.41 -31.10 5.78
N ASN A 211 -16.38 -32.36 6.22
CA ASN A 211 -17.48 -32.91 7.01
C ASN A 211 -17.56 -32.24 8.39
N LYS A 212 -16.41 -31.90 9.03
CA LYS A 212 -16.38 -31.34 10.40
C LYS A 212 -16.80 -29.86 10.42
N PRO A 213 -17.54 -29.40 11.44
CA PRO A 213 -17.99 -28.00 11.54
C PRO A 213 -16.84 -26.99 11.49
N ILE A 214 -15.72 -27.26 12.18
CA ILE A 214 -14.60 -26.31 12.28
C ILE A 214 -13.95 -25.99 10.93
N TYR A 215 -13.74 -26.99 10.04
CA TYR A 215 -13.17 -26.71 8.72
C TYR A 215 -14.13 -25.94 7.81
N ARG A 216 -15.44 -26.21 7.90
CA ARG A 216 -16.48 -25.45 7.21
C ARG A 216 -16.55 -23.99 7.71
N TYR A 217 -16.48 -23.78 9.02
CA TYR A 217 -16.45 -22.45 9.63
C TYR A 217 -15.20 -21.65 9.23
N LEU A 218 -14.02 -22.27 9.27
CA LEU A 218 -12.77 -21.63 8.83
C LEU A 218 -12.81 -21.29 7.32
N ALA A 219 -13.41 -22.15 6.49
CA ALA A 219 -13.59 -21.90 5.07
C ALA A 219 -14.55 -20.74 4.79
N ASP A 220 -15.72 -20.72 5.44
CA ASP A 220 -16.70 -19.63 5.33
C ASP A 220 -16.11 -18.29 5.80
N LYS A 221 -15.40 -18.29 6.94
CA LYS A 221 -14.70 -17.10 7.46
C LYS A 221 -13.66 -16.56 6.47
N LYS A 222 -12.82 -17.44 5.90
CA LYS A 222 -11.82 -17.07 4.87
C LYS A 222 -12.45 -16.59 3.57
N TRP A 223 -13.62 -17.14 3.21
CA TRP A 223 -14.37 -16.74 2.02
C TRP A 223 -15.03 -15.36 2.19
N ARG A 224 -15.73 -15.14 3.31
CA ARG A 224 -16.35 -13.86 3.67
C ARG A 224 -15.35 -12.71 3.79
N GLN A 225 -14.11 -12.99 4.21
CA GLN A 225 -13.04 -11.98 4.33
C GLN A 225 -12.59 -11.35 2.99
N TYR A 226 -12.79 -12.01 1.84
CA TYR A 226 -12.28 -11.49 0.56
C TYR A 226 -13.09 -11.96 -0.65
N LYS A 227 -13.13 -13.27 -0.93
CA LYS A 227 -13.78 -13.83 -2.13
C LYS A 227 -15.25 -13.39 -2.26
N ARG A 228 -16.03 -13.46 -1.17
CA ARG A 228 -17.44 -13.03 -1.16
C ARG A 228 -17.58 -11.55 -1.51
N LEU A 229 -16.72 -10.69 -0.97
CA LEU A 229 -16.74 -9.24 -1.21
C LEU A 229 -16.44 -8.90 -2.67
N VAL A 230 -15.43 -9.53 -3.27
CA VAL A 230 -15.11 -9.34 -4.70
C VAL A 230 -16.27 -9.82 -5.59
N LEU A 231 -16.88 -10.95 -5.26
CA LEU A 231 -17.98 -11.52 -6.03
C LEU A 231 -19.26 -10.67 -5.92
N ASP A 232 -19.57 -10.18 -4.71
CA ASP A 232 -20.70 -9.28 -4.41
C ASP A 232 -20.53 -7.91 -5.10
N GLN A 233 -19.32 -7.33 -5.04
CA GLN A 233 -18.94 -6.12 -5.78
C GLN A 233 -19.20 -6.31 -7.28
N ARG A 234 -18.74 -7.41 -7.89
CA ARG A 234 -18.90 -7.61 -9.34
C ARG A 234 -20.34 -7.91 -9.76
N ILE A 235 -21.14 -8.60 -8.94
CA ILE A 235 -22.58 -8.80 -9.20
C ILE A 235 -23.33 -7.45 -9.18
N THR A 236 -23.02 -6.60 -8.20
CA THR A 236 -23.66 -5.28 -8.02
C THR A 236 -23.19 -4.26 -9.06
N GLN A 237 -21.87 -4.12 -9.24
CA GLN A 237 -21.25 -3.18 -10.20
C GLN A 237 -21.65 -3.47 -11.66
N LEU A 238 -21.90 -4.74 -11.99
CA LEU A 238 -22.37 -5.15 -13.33
C LEU A 238 -23.89 -5.36 -13.36
N ALA A 239 -24.63 -4.85 -12.38
CA ALA A 239 -26.10 -4.81 -12.29
C ALA A 239 -26.82 -6.16 -12.51
N VAL A 240 -26.15 -7.30 -12.32
CA VAL A 240 -26.78 -8.64 -12.43
C VAL A 240 -27.89 -8.81 -11.39
N ILE A 241 -27.72 -8.11 -10.26
CA ILE A 241 -28.79 -7.64 -9.38
C ILE A 241 -28.82 -6.11 -9.54
N PRO A 242 -29.99 -5.47 -9.80
CA PRO A 242 -31.33 -6.03 -9.73
C PRO A 242 -31.85 -6.66 -11.04
N ASP A 243 -31.10 -6.66 -12.15
CA ASP A 243 -31.65 -6.98 -13.49
C ASP A 243 -32.21 -8.41 -13.56
N VAL A 244 -31.38 -9.42 -13.26
CA VAL A 244 -31.79 -10.83 -13.44
C VAL A 244 -32.61 -11.31 -12.24
N LEU A 245 -32.10 -11.08 -11.01
CA LEU A 245 -32.78 -11.37 -9.75
C LEU A 245 -32.91 -10.10 -8.89
N PRO A 246 -34.01 -9.92 -8.13
CA PRO A 246 -34.22 -8.72 -7.34
C PRO A 246 -33.29 -8.63 -6.12
N SER A 247 -32.88 -9.78 -5.56
CA SER A 247 -31.93 -9.91 -4.47
C SER A 247 -31.34 -11.32 -4.45
N LEU A 248 -30.20 -11.48 -3.76
CA LEU A 248 -29.49 -12.73 -3.54
C LEU A 248 -28.68 -12.56 -2.24
N ASP A 249 -28.67 -13.57 -1.37
CA ASP A 249 -27.58 -13.70 -0.39
C ASP A 249 -26.60 -14.76 -0.89
N LEU A 250 -25.32 -14.44 -0.81
CA LEU A 250 -24.23 -15.29 -1.21
C LEU A 250 -23.88 -16.21 -0.03
N MET A 251 -24.26 -17.48 -0.15
CA MET A 251 -24.16 -18.50 0.90
C MET A 251 -23.27 -19.72 0.55
N ALA A 252 -22.69 -19.74 -0.65
CA ALA A 252 -21.70 -20.72 -1.10
C ALA A 252 -20.65 -20.07 -2.01
N ASP A 253 -19.40 -20.54 -1.94
CA ASP A 253 -18.35 -20.11 -2.88
C ASP A 253 -18.53 -20.80 -4.24
N ILE A 254 -18.12 -20.14 -5.33
CA ILE A 254 -18.29 -20.64 -6.70
C ILE A 254 -17.14 -20.21 -7.61
N ASP A 255 -16.27 -21.17 -7.94
CA ASP A 255 -15.20 -20.99 -8.93
C ASP A 255 -15.67 -21.42 -10.33
N LEU A 256 -15.48 -20.53 -11.31
CA LEU A 256 -15.77 -20.75 -12.72
C LEU A 256 -14.49 -21.11 -13.51
N GLY A 257 -14.62 -21.93 -14.55
CA GLY A 257 -13.53 -22.12 -15.50
C GLY A 257 -13.94 -22.76 -16.82
N PHE A 258 -13.07 -22.62 -17.82
CA PHE A 258 -13.22 -23.24 -19.14
C PHE A 258 -11.97 -24.07 -19.44
N GLY A 259 -12.15 -25.39 -19.59
CA GLY A 259 -11.05 -26.34 -19.69
C GLY A 259 -10.07 -26.21 -18.52
N ARG A 260 -8.80 -25.87 -18.81
CA ARG A 260 -7.74 -25.67 -17.80
C ARG A 260 -7.66 -24.24 -17.24
N LYS A 261 -8.31 -23.24 -17.85
CA LYS A 261 -8.35 -21.86 -17.34
C LYS A 261 -9.35 -21.75 -16.19
N THR A 262 -9.02 -20.98 -15.16
CA THR A 262 -9.96 -20.45 -14.16
C THR A 262 -10.35 -19.04 -14.59
N VAL A 263 -11.62 -18.66 -14.45
CA VAL A 263 -12.14 -17.36 -14.88
C VAL A 263 -12.58 -16.58 -13.64
N ALA A 264 -12.13 -15.33 -13.52
CA ALA A 264 -12.51 -14.45 -12.42
C ALA A 264 -13.93 -13.88 -12.61
N PRO A 265 -14.68 -13.56 -11.54
CA PRO A 265 -16.00 -12.94 -11.66
C PRO A 265 -15.97 -11.65 -12.48
N GLY A 266 -16.71 -11.62 -13.59
CA GLY A 266 -16.75 -10.50 -14.53
C GLY A 266 -15.56 -10.37 -15.48
N GLU A 267 -14.66 -11.35 -15.55
CA GLU A 267 -13.62 -11.40 -16.59
C GLU A 267 -14.24 -11.55 -17.99
N PHE A 268 -13.57 -11.03 -19.01
CA PHE A 268 -13.92 -11.30 -20.41
C PHE A 268 -13.43 -12.67 -20.86
N VAL A 269 -14.28 -13.42 -21.56
CA VAL A 269 -13.96 -14.76 -22.09
C VAL A 269 -14.16 -14.76 -23.60
N ASP A 270 -13.17 -15.29 -24.32
CA ASP A 270 -13.19 -15.40 -25.78
C ASP A 270 -14.27 -16.40 -26.25
N SER A 271 -14.85 -16.22 -27.44
CA SER A 271 -15.95 -17.10 -27.89
C SER A 271 -15.47 -18.53 -28.12
N ALA A 272 -14.29 -18.75 -28.73
CA ALA A 272 -13.69 -20.08 -28.85
C ALA A 272 -13.35 -20.76 -27.49
N MET A 273 -13.26 -20.01 -26.39
CA MET A 273 -13.15 -20.58 -25.04
C MET A 273 -14.52 -20.94 -24.46
N SER A 274 -15.51 -20.08 -24.66
CA SER A 274 -16.86 -20.20 -24.08
C SER A 274 -17.85 -21.02 -24.93
N GLU A 275 -17.49 -21.38 -26.17
CA GLU A 275 -18.16 -22.40 -26.98
C GLU A 275 -18.32 -23.72 -26.20
N LYS A 276 -17.30 -24.10 -25.42
CA LYS A 276 -17.32 -25.29 -24.57
C LYS A 276 -17.97 -24.99 -23.23
N MET A 277 -18.90 -25.85 -22.81
CA MET A 277 -19.61 -25.71 -21.53
C MET A 277 -18.64 -25.59 -20.34
N PRO A 278 -18.86 -24.67 -19.38
CA PRO A 278 -17.93 -24.45 -18.26
C PRO A 278 -17.82 -25.64 -17.30
N ARG A 279 -16.77 -25.60 -16.47
CA ARG A 279 -16.70 -26.34 -15.20
C ARG A 279 -17.07 -25.40 -14.06
N LEU A 280 -17.77 -25.92 -13.05
CA LEU A 280 -18.11 -25.21 -11.82
C LEU A 280 -17.60 -26.00 -10.62
N ASN A 281 -17.10 -25.28 -9.62
CA ASN A 281 -16.74 -25.83 -8.31
C ASN A 281 -17.44 -24.99 -7.25
N VAL A 282 -18.42 -25.58 -6.55
CA VAL A 282 -19.29 -24.90 -5.60
C VAL A 282 -19.04 -25.46 -4.20
N GLN A 283 -18.54 -24.63 -3.29
CA GLN A 283 -18.27 -25.01 -1.91
C GLN A 283 -19.43 -24.58 -1.01
N THR A 284 -20.16 -25.56 -0.47
CA THR A 284 -21.12 -25.33 0.60
C THR A 284 -20.44 -25.32 1.98
N PHE A 285 -20.95 -24.49 2.88
CA PHE A 285 -20.50 -24.40 4.28
C PHE A 285 -21.50 -25.00 5.28
N THR A 286 -22.74 -25.23 4.83
CA THR A 286 -23.78 -25.94 5.59
C THR A 286 -23.58 -27.47 5.53
N PRO A 287 -23.97 -28.22 6.59
CA PRO A 287 -23.86 -29.67 6.60
C PRO A 287 -24.91 -30.35 5.69
N GLY A 288 -24.66 -31.63 5.37
CA GLY A 288 -25.56 -32.48 4.59
C GLY A 288 -25.32 -32.42 3.08
N GLU A 289 -26.00 -33.30 2.36
CA GLU A 289 -26.06 -33.27 0.89
C GLU A 289 -27.26 -32.44 0.42
N LYS A 290 -27.09 -31.72 -0.69
CA LYS A 290 -28.12 -30.86 -1.29
C LYS A 290 -28.22 -31.16 -2.79
N LEU A 291 -29.43 -31.23 -3.31
CA LEU A 291 -29.65 -31.16 -4.76
C LEU A 291 -29.71 -29.69 -5.19
N VAL A 292 -28.97 -29.34 -6.24
CA VAL A 292 -28.99 -27.99 -6.82
C VAL A 292 -29.43 -27.99 -8.28
N THR A 293 -29.84 -26.81 -8.73
CA THR A 293 -30.15 -26.47 -10.12
C THR A 293 -29.23 -25.34 -10.57
N VAL A 294 -28.47 -25.56 -11.63
CA VAL A 294 -27.59 -24.57 -12.28
C VAL A 294 -28.32 -23.98 -13.48
N VAL A 295 -28.41 -22.66 -13.56
CA VAL A 295 -29.00 -21.94 -14.69
C VAL A 295 -28.04 -20.86 -15.19
N VAL A 296 -27.85 -20.78 -16.51
CA VAL A 296 -27.01 -19.75 -17.14
C VAL A 296 -27.87 -18.85 -18.02
N VAL A 297 -27.84 -17.55 -17.73
CA VAL A 297 -28.66 -16.52 -18.39
C VAL A 297 -27.77 -15.38 -18.88
N ASP A 298 -27.88 -15.08 -20.16
CA ASP A 298 -27.40 -13.84 -20.77
C ASP A 298 -28.50 -12.77 -20.62
N ALA A 299 -28.14 -11.59 -20.10
CA ALA A 299 -29.09 -10.50 -19.81
C ALA A 299 -29.19 -9.45 -20.93
N ASP A 300 -28.26 -9.43 -21.88
CA ASP A 300 -28.00 -8.26 -22.74
C ASP A 300 -28.20 -8.57 -24.23
N VAL A 301 -29.10 -9.50 -24.58
CA VAL A 301 -29.36 -9.81 -25.99
C VAL A 301 -30.15 -8.67 -26.63
N PRO A 302 -29.62 -7.98 -27.66
CA PRO A 302 -30.26 -6.80 -28.22
C PRO A 302 -31.51 -7.14 -29.05
N VAL A 303 -32.58 -6.38 -28.86
CA VAL A 303 -33.84 -6.50 -29.61
C VAL A 303 -34.12 -5.19 -30.33
N GLN A 304 -33.71 -5.13 -31.61
CA GLN A 304 -33.82 -3.91 -32.43
C GLN A 304 -35.26 -3.39 -32.56
N GLN A 305 -36.25 -4.29 -32.54
CA GLN A 305 -37.68 -3.96 -32.68
C GLN A 305 -38.23 -3.14 -31.51
N THR A 306 -37.64 -3.25 -30.32
CA THR A 306 -38.10 -2.59 -29.08
C THR A 306 -37.06 -1.62 -28.50
N ASP A 307 -35.94 -1.40 -29.21
CA ASP A 307 -34.80 -0.58 -28.78
C ASP A 307 -34.31 -0.93 -27.35
N SER A 308 -34.31 -2.22 -27.03
CA SER A 308 -34.12 -2.74 -25.66
C SER A 308 -33.38 -4.07 -25.64
N PHE A 309 -33.02 -4.55 -24.44
CA PHE A 309 -32.39 -5.86 -24.23
C PHE A 309 -33.40 -6.92 -23.76
N THR A 310 -33.06 -8.19 -23.95
CA THR A 310 -33.83 -9.33 -23.46
C THR A 310 -32.94 -10.47 -22.97
N TYR A 311 -33.52 -11.38 -22.20
CA TYR A 311 -32.84 -12.50 -21.58
C TYR A 311 -32.74 -13.72 -22.51
N ARG A 312 -31.61 -14.43 -22.49
CA ARG A 312 -31.42 -15.70 -23.20
C ARG A 312 -30.85 -16.77 -22.27
N CYS A 313 -31.52 -17.93 -22.20
CA CYS A 313 -31.05 -19.06 -21.41
C CYS A 313 -30.09 -19.96 -22.20
N HIS A 314 -28.87 -20.09 -21.67
CA HIS A 314 -27.80 -20.89 -22.28
C HIS A 314 -27.76 -22.33 -21.76
N LEU A 315 -28.16 -22.57 -20.50
CA LEU A 315 -28.13 -23.91 -19.85
C LEU A 315 -29.12 -23.97 -18.68
N ILE A 316 -29.82 -25.11 -18.54
CA ILE A 316 -30.52 -25.52 -17.31
C ILE A 316 -30.10 -26.96 -16.99
N ALA A 317 -29.51 -27.17 -15.82
CA ALA A 317 -29.12 -28.49 -15.30
C ALA A 317 -29.58 -28.65 -13.85
N SER A 318 -30.35 -29.69 -13.58
CA SER A 318 -31.09 -29.90 -12.33
C SER A 318 -30.66 -31.18 -11.61
N ASN A 319 -31.10 -31.35 -10.36
CA ASN A 319 -30.93 -32.57 -9.57
C ASN A 319 -29.45 -32.94 -9.34
N LEU A 320 -28.59 -31.92 -9.22
CA LEU A 320 -27.14 -32.08 -9.10
C LEU A 320 -26.74 -32.23 -7.62
N PRO A 321 -26.25 -33.39 -7.15
CA PRO A 321 -25.88 -33.58 -5.76
C PRO A 321 -24.56 -32.90 -5.41
N ILE A 322 -24.59 -32.03 -4.42
CA ILE A 322 -23.45 -31.30 -3.84
C ILE A 322 -23.39 -31.57 -2.34
N SER A 323 -22.19 -31.74 -1.82
CA SER A 323 -21.91 -31.78 -0.39
C SER A 323 -20.63 -30.97 -0.08
N PRO A 324 -20.34 -30.65 1.19
CA PRO A 324 -19.12 -29.91 1.55
C PRO A 324 -17.81 -30.57 1.08
N THR A 325 -17.83 -31.88 0.81
CA THR A 325 -16.71 -32.64 0.24
C THR A 325 -16.84 -32.86 -1.27
N ARG A 326 -18.07 -32.98 -1.80
CA ARG A 326 -18.37 -33.10 -3.24
C ARG A 326 -18.75 -31.74 -3.84
N THR A 327 -17.74 -30.91 -4.10
CA THR A 327 -17.91 -29.53 -4.58
C THR A 327 -17.91 -29.39 -6.12
N SER A 328 -17.30 -30.33 -6.83
CA SER A 328 -17.10 -30.26 -8.28
C SER A 328 -18.35 -30.66 -9.05
N ILE A 329 -18.81 -29.80 -9.96
CA ILE A 329 -19.92 -30.05 -10.90
C ILE A 329 -19.35 -30.25 -12.31
N PRO A 330 -19.07 -31.49 -12.75
CA PRO A 330 -18.47 -31.77 -14.03
C PRO A 330 -19.53 -31.78 -15.14
N LEU A 331 -20.11 -30.61 -15.46
CA LEU A 331 -21.19 -30.45 -16.46
C LEU A 331 -20.89 -31.17 -17.79
N GLN A 332 -19.63 -31.15 -18.25
CA GLN A 332 -19.21 -31.86 -19.47
C GLN A 332 -19.30 -33.39 -19.37
N ARG A 333 -19.03 -33.99 -18.19
CA ARG A 333 -19.25 -35.44 -17.96
C ARG A 333 -20.75 -35.73 -17.90
N ILE A 334 -21.51 -34.89 -17.21
CA ILE A 334 -22.98 -35.01 -17.09
C ILE A 334 -23.66 -34.98 -18.47
N ALA A 335 -23.25 -34.11 -19.40
CA ALA A 335 -23.79 -34.13 -20.77
C ALA A 335 -23.44 -35.40 -21.56
N GLN A 336 -22.29 -36.02 -21.29
CA GLN A 336 -21.90 -37.30 -21.90
C GLN A 336 -22.58 -38.52 -21.25
N GLU A 337 -23.05 -38.38 -20.01
CA GLU A 337 -23.95 -39.33 -19.35
C GLU A 337 -25.37 -39.19 -19.92
N ASP A 338 -25.94 -37.98 -19.90
CA ASP A 338 -27.31 -37.67 -20.39
C ASP A 338 -27.50 -38.01 -21.88
N GLN A 339 -26.43 -37.99 -22.70
CA GLN A 339 -26.44 -38.45 -24.10
C GLN A 339 -26.54 -39.98 -24.27
N LYS A 340 -26.15 -40.76 -23.26
CA LYS A 340 -26.20 -42.23 -23.26
C LYS A 340 -27.42 -42.76 -22.51
N THR A 341 -28.01 -41.96 -21.64
CA THR A 341 -29.23 -42.30 -20.91
C THR A 341 -30.42 -42.19 -21.86
N GLU A 342 -31.17 -43.28 -22.04
CA GLU A 342 -32.40 -43.26 -22.84
C GLU A 342 -33.54 -42.58 -22.06
N ASP A 343 -33.71 -42.98 -20.79
CA ASP A 343 -34.71 -42.46 -19.85
C ASP A 343 -34.76 -40.92 -19.75
N ALA A 344 -35.89 -40.33 -20.14
CA ALA A 344 -36.10 -38.89 -20.08
C ALA A 344 -36.14 -38.32 -18.65
N SER A 345 -36.50 -39.14 -17.66
CA SER A 345 -36.60 -38.77 -16.24
C SER A 345 -35.25 -38.81 -15.49
N ALA A 346 -34.27 -39.59 -15.98
CA ALA A 346 -32.96 -39.73 -15.37
C ALA A 346 -31.94 -38.69 -15.86
N LYS A 347 -32.23 -37.99 -16.96
CA LYS A 347 -31.42 -36.89 -17.50
C LYS A 347 -31.38 -35.71 -16.55
N LYS A 348 -30.19 -35.11 -16.37
CA LYS A 348 -29.97 -33.97 -15.45
C LYS A 348 -30.04 -32.63 -16.17
N ILE A 349 -29.58 -32.55 -17.42
CA ILE A 349 -29.61 -31.36 -18.27
C ILE A 349 -30.96 -31.28 -18.99
N GLY A 350 -31.81 -30.34 -18.56
CA GLY A 350 -33.11 -30.08 -19.18
C GLY A 350 -33.02 -29.15 -20.39
N LEU A 351 -32.03 -28.26 -20.42
CA LEU A 351 -31.78 -27.36 -21.54
C LEU A 351 -30.27 -27.34 -21.83
N PRO A 352 -29.79 -27.93 -22.94
CA PRO A 352 -28.34 -28.11 -23.18
C PRO A 352 -27.59 -26.80 -23.42
N TRP A 353 -26.28 -26.82 -23.20
CA TRP A 353 -25.40 -25.67 -23.41
C TRP A 353 -25.46 -25.14 -24.85
N VAL A 354 -25.67 -23.84 -24.99
CA VAL A 354 -25.47 -23.09 -26.24
C VAL A 354 -24.36 -22.07 -26.00
N ALA A 355 -23.45 -21.92 -26.97
CA ALA A 355 -22.35 -20.97 -26.90
C ALA A 355 -22.84 -19.53 -26.63
N PRO A 356 -22.15 -18.73 -25.79
CA PRO A 356 -22.39 -17.30 -25.69
C PRO A 356 -22.06 -16.60 -27.00
N ILE A 357 -22.98 -15.77 -27.49
CA ILE A 357 -22.88 -15.12 -28.81
C ILE A 357 -23.25 -13.65 -28.66
N SER A 358 -22.34 -12.77 -29.08
CA SER A 358 -22.49 -11.31 -29.06
C SER A 358 -22.27 -10.77 -30.47
N HIS A 359 -23.09 -9.81 -30.91
CA HIS A 359 -23.04 -9.27 -32.28
C HIS A 359 -21.99 -8.16 -32.41
N LYS A 360 -21.53 -7.92 -33.64
CA LYS A 360 -20.52 -6.90 -33.92
C LYS A 360 -21.07 -5.50 -33.60
N GLY A 361 -20.31 -4.70 -32.85
CA GLY A 361 -20.71 -3.35 -32.44
C GLY A 361 -21.79 -3.26 -31.34
N ALA A 362 -22.35 -4.40 -30.90
CA ALA A 362 -23.15 -4.46 -29.68
C ALA A 362 -22.28 -4.23 -28.42
N PRO A 363 -22.87 -3.86 -27.27
CA PRO A 363 -22.16 -3.91 -26.00
C PRO A 363 -21.73 -5.34 -25.64
N TYR A 364 -20.91 -5.48 -24.60
CA TYR A 364 -20.63 -6.80 -24.04
C TYR A 364 -21.87 -7.39 -23.38
N HIS A 365 -21.97 -8.71 -23.41
CA HIS A 365 -23.04 -9.48 -22.79
C HIS A 365 -22.59 -10.00 -21.41
N ARG A 366 -23.43 -9.83 -20.39
CA ARG A 366 -23.26 -10.37 -19.03
C ARG A 366 -23.93 -11.75 -18.95
N LEU A 367 -23.14 -12.81 -18.79
CA LEU A 367 -23.66 -14.15 -18.53
C LEU A 367 -23.60 -14.46 -17.03
N GLY A 368 -24.75 -14.39 -16.38
CA GLY A 368 -24.94 -14.82 -15.00
C GLY A 368 -25.12 -16.33 -14.91
N VAL A 369 -24.30 -16.96 -14.08
CA VAL A 369 -24.34 -18.39 -13.72
C VAL A 369 -24.88 -18.50 -12.30
N PHE A 370 -26.13 -18.94 -12.17
CA PHE A 370 -26.84 -19.02 -10.90
C PHE A 370 -26.92 -20.47 -10.42
N VAL A 371 -26.79 -20.67 -9.11
CA VAL A 371 -26.96 -21.96 -8.45
C VAL A 371 -28.08 -21.85 -7.43
N PHE A 372 -29.11 -22.68 -7.60
CA PHE A 372 -30.28 -22.72 -6.73
C PHE A 372 -30.34 -24.04 -5.96
N GLU A 373 -30.70 -23.97 -4.69
CA GLU A 373 -31.00 -25.14 -3.85
C GLU A 373 -32.43 -25.61 -4.07
N GLN A 374 -32.61 -26.93 -4.28
CA GLN A 374 -33.92 -27.57 -4.38
C GLN A 374 -34.46 -27.86 -2.98
N THR A 375 -35.59 -27.24 -2.61
CA THR A 375 -36.12 -27.30 -1.24
C THR A 375 -36.43 -28.73 -0.79
N GLY A 376 -35.79 -29.17 0.29
CA GLY A 376 -35.98 -30.51 0.86
C GLY A 376 -35.41 -31.64 0.01
N ALA A 377 -34.43 -31.35 -0.87
CA ALA A 377 -33.77 -32.34 -1.75
C ALA A 377 -34.74 -33.15 -2.64
N LYS A 378 -35.90 -32.57 -2.98
CA LYS A 378 -36.87 -33.17 -3.89
C LYS A 378 -36.40 -33.00 -5.33
N PRO A 379 -36.18 -34.07 -6.10
CA PRO A 379 -35.76 -33.96 -7.49
C PRO A 379 -36.86 -33.31 -8.33
N LEU A 380 -36.45 -32.41 -9.23
CA LEU A 380 -37.34 -31.78 -10.21
C LEU A 380 -37.46 -32.65 -11.47
N ASP A 381 -38.64 -32.65 -12.06
CA ASP A 381 -38.89 -33.31 -13.35
C ASP A 381 -38.26 -32.52 -14.49
N VAL A 382 -37.16 -33.06 -15.02
CA VAL A 382 -36.31 -32.40 -16.02
C VAL A 382 -36.96 -32.33 -17.41
N SER A 383 -37.93 -33.23 -17.70
CA SER A 383 -38.62 -33.26 -19.00
C SER A 383 -39.36 -31.95 -19.30
N LYS A 384 -39.91 -31.31 -18.27
CA LYS A 384 -40.62 -30.02 -18.35
C LYS A 384 -39.72 -28.87 -18.83
N PHE A 385 -38.40 -28.98 -18.65
CA PHE A 385 -37.46 -27.90 -18.98
C PHE A 385 -37.02 -27.92 -20.45
N ALA A 386 -37.15 -29.05 -21.16
CA ALA A 386 -36.81 -29.16 -22.58
C ALA A 386 -37.66 -28.26 -23.48
N ASN A 387 -38.92 -28.00 -23.08
CA ASN A 387 -39.87 -27.17 -23.82
C ASN A 387 -39.73 -25.66 -23.52
N ILE A 388 -38.76 -25.24 -22.69
CA ILE A 388 -38.58 -23.83 -22.31
C ILE A 388 -37.98 -23.04 -23.49
N LYS A 389 -38.69 -21.98 -23.92
CA LYS A 389 -38.18 -21.02 -24.90
C LYS A 389 -36.93 -20.33 -24.36
N ARG A 390 -35.80 -20.48 -25.06
CA ARG A 390 -34.50 -19.89 -24.67
C ARG A 390 -34.52 -18.37 -24.64
N PHE A 391 -35.18 -17.75 -25.61
CA PHE A 391 -35.23 -16.30 -25.81
C PHE A 391 -36.43 -15.69 -25.07
N GLY A 392 -36.21 -14.60 -24.34
CA GLY A 392 -37.19 -14.01 -23.41
C GLY A 392 -37.29 -14.72 -22.06
N PHE A 393 -36.30 -15.54 -21.68
CA PHE A 393 -36.35 -16.38 -20.48
C PHE A 393 -36.21 -15.57 -19.17
N LYS A 394 -37.28 -15.49 -18.36
CA LYS A 394 -37.27 -14.79 -17.07
C LYS A 394 -36.90 -15.72 -15.92
N LEU A 395 -35.69 -15.55 -15.37
CA LEU A 395 -35.16 -16.40 -14.29
C LEU A 395 -36.01 -16.34 -13.00
N ARG A 396 -36.57 -15.17 -12.66
CA ARG A 396 -37.41 -14.98 -11.45
C ARG A 396 -38.61 -15.93 -11.45
N SER A 397 -39.40 -15.91 -12.53
CA SER A 397 -40.56 -16.76 -12.70
C SER A 397 -40.20 -18.25 -12.76
N PHE A 398 -39.03 -18.61 -13.31
CA PHE A 398 -38.52 -19.98 -13.26
C PHE A 398 -38.19 -20.42 -11.81
N ALA A 399 -37.60 -19.54 -11.00
CA ALA A 399 -37.30 -19.85 -9.60
C ALA A 399 -38.58 -19.97 -8.76
N GLU A 400 -39.54 -19.06 -8.94
CA GLU A 400 -40.85 -19.06 -8.27
C GLU A 400 -41.65 -20.33 -8.56
N VAL A 401 -41.83 -20.68 -9.85
CA VAL A 401 -42.61 -21.87 -10.28
C VAL A 401 -42.01 -23.17 -9.72
N ASN A 402 -40.69 -23.29 -9.68
CA ASN A 402 -40.00 -24.48 -9.18
C ASN A 402 -39.67 -24.42 -7.67
N LYS A 403 -40.10 -23.37 -6.95
CA LYS A 403 -39.82 -23.12 -5.53
C LYS A 403 -38.33 -23.24 -5.17
N LEU A 404 -37.48 -22.69 -6.04
CA LEU A 404 -36.02 -22.72 -5.93
C LEU A 404 -35.50 -21.58 -5.04
N SER A 405 -34.61 -21.89 -4.10
CA SER A 405 -33.90 -20.88 -3.30
C SER A 405 -32.55 -20.57 -3.94
N ALA A 406 -32.20 -19.29 -4.15
CA ALA A 406 -30.93 -18.93 -4.75
C ALA A 406 -29.79 -19.01 -3.72
N LEU A 407 -28.77 -19.84 -3.98
CA LEU A 407 -27.70 -20.18 -3.04
C LEU A 407 -26.42 -19.34 -3.26
N THR A 408 -26.07 -19.15 -4.53
CA THR A 408 -24.93 -18.33 -4.97
C THR A 408 -25.02 -18.06 -6.48
N ALA A 409 -24.25 -17.10 -6.96
CA ALA A 409 -24.10 -16.81 -8.38
C ALA A 409 -22.66 -16.41 -8.71
N THR A 410 -22.27 -16.55 -9.97
CA THR A 410 -21.05 -15.94 -10.53
C THR A 410 -21.37 -15.42 -11.93
N LEU A 411 -20.46 -14.69 -12.55
CA LEU A 411 -20.68 -14.15 -13.89
C LEU A 411 -19.40 -14.07 -14.71
N PHE A 412 -19.54 -14.07 -16.03
CA PHE A 412 -18.47 -13.72 -16.97
C PHE A 412 -19.05 -12.86 -18.09
N ARG A 413 -18.17 -12.19 -18.85
CA ARG A 413 -18.58 -11.32 -19.96
C ARG A 413 -18.07 -11.83 -21.29
N THR A 414 -18.87 -11.69 -22.34
CA THR A 414 -18.47 -11.97 -23.73
C THR A 414 -18.78 -10.78 -24.62
N LYS A 415 -17.96 -10.57 -25.64
CA LYS A 415 -18.12 -9.50 -26.64
C LYS A 415 -17.75 -10.07 -28.01
N TRP A 416 -18.04 -9.36 -29.09
CA TRP A 416 -17.47 -9.72 -30.40
C TRP A 416 -15.94 -9.80 -30.35
N ASP A 417 -15.40 -10.91 -30.83
CA ASP A 417 -13.98 -11.23 -30.97
C ASP A 417 -13.73 -11.92 -32.31
N ASP A 418 -12.47 -12.08 -32.70
CA ASP A 418 -12.10 -12.64 -34.01
C ASP A 418 -12.58 -14.08 -34.21
N SER A 419 -12.85 -14.84 -33.13
CA SER A 419 -13.39 -16.20 -33.23
C SER A 419 -14.92 -16.29 -33.25
N MET A 420 -15.64 -15.17 -33.01
CA MET A 420 -17.11 -15.14 -32.87
C MET A 420 -17.83 -15.61 -34.15
N ALA A 421 -17.37 -15.17 -35.32
CA ALA A 421 -17.99 -15.55 -36.60
C ALA A 421 -17.96 -17.08 -36.82
N GLY A 422 -16.86 -17.74 -36.47
CA GLY A 422 -16.74 -19.21 -36.55
C GLY A 422 -17.62 -19.93 -35.52
N VAL A 423 -17.80 -19.36 -34.32
CA VAL A 423 -18.70 -19.90 -33.29
C VAL A 423 -20.17 -19.74 -33.71
N MET A 424 -20.55 -18.58 -34.27
CA MET A 424 -21.87 -18.34 -34.87
C MET A 424 -22.15 -19.32 -36.02
N GLU A 425 -21.20 -19.55 -36.92
CA GLU A 425 -21.31 -20.53 -38.00
C GLU A 425 -21.56 -21.95 -37.48
N ARG A 426 -20.77 -22.41 -36.51
CA ARG A 426 -20.95 -23.75 -35.89
C ARG A 426 -22.24 -23.85 -35.07
N ALA A 427 -22.77 -22.73 -34.58
CA ALA A 427 -24.07 -22.64 -33.93
C ALA A 427 -25.25 -22.42 -34.90
N GLY A 428 -25.02 -22.46 -36.22
CA GLY A 428 -26.06 -22.35 -37.25
C GLY A 428 -26.58 -20.94 -37.53
N MET A 429 -25.95 -19.90 -36.97
CA MET A 429 -26.39 -18.49 -37.08
C MET A 429 -25.59 -17.71 -38.13
N LYS A 430 -25.42 -18.29 -39.33
CA LYS A 430 -24.64 -17.68 -40.43
C LYS A 430 -25.17 -16.29 -40.81
N ASP A 431 -26.48 -16.17 -40.99
CA ASP A 431 -27.16 -14.94 -41.45
C ASP A 431 -27.04 -13.76 -40.46
N GLN A 432 -26.53 -14.01 -39.25
CA GLN A 432 -26.36 -13.01 -38.19
C GLN A 432 -24.90 -12.57 -38.00
N ILE A 433 -23.95 -13.13 -38.77
CA ILE A 433 -22.51 -12.79 -38.72
C ILE A 433 -22.26 -11.38 -39.28
N ASP A 434 -22.92 -11.03 -40.39
CA ASP A 434 -22.74 -9.74 -41.07
C ASP A 434 -23.57 -8.58 -40.43
N VAL A 435 -24.27 -8.86 -39.32
CA VAL A 435 -25.10 -7.87 -38.62
C VAL A 435 -24.25 -7.04 -37.64
N GLU A 436 -23.99 -5.78 -38.01
CA GLU A 436 -23.24 -4.81 -37.20
C GLU A 436 -24.15 -3.74 -36.59
N PHE A 437 -24.27 -3.73 -35.27
CA PHE A 437 -24.96 -2.70 -34.51
C PHE A 437 -24.11 -1.42 -34.43
N LYS A 438 -24.73 -0.26 -34.64
CA LYS A 438 -24.10 1.06 -34.56
C LYS A 438 -24.85 1.96 -33.59
N ARG A 439 -24.11 2.82 -32.86
CA ARG A 439 -24.71 3.77 -31.91
C ARG A 439 -25.72 4.67 -32.64
N LYS A 440 -26.96 4.66 -32.16
CA LYS A 440 -28.05 5.52 -32.64
C LYS A 440 -27.62 6.99 -32.57
N LYS A 441 -27.50 7.65 -33.73
CA LYS A 441 -27.10 9.06 -33.81
C LYS A 441 -28.23 9.92 -33.25
N VAL A 442 -27.99 10.55 -32.10
CA VAL A 442 -28.90 11.58 -31.57
C VAL A 442 -28.75 12.83 -32.43
N GLU A 443 -29.84 13.27 -33.06
CA GLU A 443 -29.84 14.55 -33.77
C GLU A 443 -29.93 15.70 -32.75
N PRO A 444 -29.15 16.78 -32.91
CA PRO A 444 -29.20 17.90 -31.99
C PRO A 444 -30.56 18.62 -32.11
N LEU A 445 -31.20 18.85 -30.98
CA LEU A 445 -32.45 19.62 -30.92
C LEU A 445 -32.29 20.98 -31.63
N PRO A 446 -33.29 21.45 -32.40
CA PRO A 446 -33.15 22.63 -33.23
C PRO A 446 -32.80 23.87 -32.41
N TYR A 447 -31.60 24.42 -32.65
CA TYR A 447 -31.05 25.53 -31.90
C TYR A 447 -31.92 26.80 -32.05
N LYS A 448 -32.56 27.23 -30.95
CA LYS A 448 -33.25 28.53 -30.87
C LYS A 448 -32.24 29.66 -31.07
N ARG A 449 -32.15 30.18 -32.30
CA ARG A 449 -31.29 31.30 -32.66
C ARG A 449 -31.74 32.58 -31.94
N ARG A 450 -30.87 33.13 -31.08
CA ARG A 450 -30.99 34.51 -30.60
C ARG A 450 -30.84 35.47 -31.80
N THR A 451 -31.69 36.48 -31.88
CA THR A 451 -32.01 37.26 -33.11
C THR A 451 -30.93 38.25 -33.59
N GLU A 452 -29.73 38.21 -33.03
CA GLU A 452 -28.67 39.20 -33.28
C GLU A 452 -27.92 39.00 -34.62
N ARG A 453 -27.92 37.78 -35.19
CA ARG A 453 -27.18 37.48 -36.44
C ARG A 453 -27.78 38.06 -37.72
N MET A 454 -28.94 38.73 -37.68
CA MET A 454 -29.50 39.43 -38.86
C MET A 454 -28.72 40.70 -39.26
N ARG A 455 -27.75 41.17 -38.46
CA ARG A 455 -26.96 42.38 -38.76
C ARG A 455 -25.66 42.13 -39.54
N PHE A 456 -25.57 41.02 -40.27
CA PHE A 456 -24.41 40.65 -41.11
C PHE A 456 -24.78 40.45 -42.59
N SER A 457 -25.51 41.41 -43.16
CA SER A 457 -25.57 41.65 -44.61
C SER A 457 -24.87 42.98 -44.95
N PRO A 458 -23.86 43.01 -45.85
CA PRO A 458 -23.07 44.21 -46.13
C PRO A 458 -23.79 45.18 -47.10
N THR A 459 -24.99 45.62 -46.73
CA THR A 459 -25.84 46.49 -47.57
C THR A 459 -26.64 47.49 -46.72
N PHE A 460 -25.96 48.54 -46.24
CA PHE A 460 -26.33 49.94 -46.47
C PHE A 460 -25.13 50.85 -46.13
N ARG A 461 -25.04 52.05 -46.71
CA ARG A 461 -23.78 52.79 -46.88
C ARG A 461 -23.88 54.26 -46.47
N VAL A 462 -22.77 54.74 -45.89
CA VAL A 462 -22.36 56.15 -45.67
C VAL A 462 -23.15 57.02 -44.68
N HIS A 463 -22.38 57.85 -43.95
CA HIS A 463 -22.78 58.98 -43.10
C HIS A 463 -23.56 58.64 -41.80
N SER A 464 -23.37 59.33 -40.68
CA SER A 464 -22.50 60.49 -40.41
C SER A 464 -22.01 60.53 -38.96
N TRP A 465 -20.77 61.03 -38.75
CA TRP A 465 -20.22 61.57 -37.50
C TRP A 465 -20.04 60.54 -36.34
N GLY A 466 -19.14 60.76 -35.36
CA GLY A 466 -18.14 61.81 -35.22
C GLY A 466 -18.11 62.40 -33.81
N LYS A 467 -17.12 61.99 -33.01
CA LYS A 467 -16.64 62.57 -31.72
C LYS A 467 -17.65 63.31 -30.83
N PHE A 468 -17.83 62.83 -29.59
CA PHE A 468 -17.68 63.53 -28.28
C PHE A 468 -18.51 62.73 -27.21
N LYS A 469 -18.40 62.93 -25.89
CA LYS A 469 -17.26 63.06 -24.95
C LYS A 469 -17.87 63.24 -23.53
N LEU A 470 -17.35 62.52 -22.52
CA LEU A 470 -17.54 62.76 -21.07
C LEU A 470 -18.93 62.55 -20.41
N PHE A 471 -18.90 61.76 -19.32
CA PHE A 471 -19.39 62.04 -17.95
C PHE A 471 -20.84 62.48 -17.63
N HIS A 472 -21.40 61.77 -16.64
CA HIS A 472 -22.22 62.25 -15.50
C HIS A 472 -23.20 63.43 -15.69
N ILE A 473 -24.49 63.18 -15.39
CA ILE A 473 -25.16 63.74 -14.19
C ILE A 473 -26.47 62.99 -13.87
N PHE A 474 -27.04 63.27 -12.70
CA PHE A 474 -28.18 62.63 -12.02
C PHE A 474 -29.59 62.95 -12.60
N LEU A 475 -30.55 62.16 -12.11
CA LEU A 475 -31.94 62.51 -11.73
C LEU A 475 -33.14 62.35 -12.70
N PHE A 476 -34.28 62.12 -12.04
CA PHE A 476 -35.71 62.12 -12.44
C PHE A 476 -36.36 60.99 -13.28
N PHE A 477 -37.09 60.15 -12.52
CA PHE A 477 -38.46 59.61 -12.73
C PHE A 477 -39.41 60.50 -13.60
N PRO A 478 -40.53 59.98 -14.19
CA PRO A 478 -41.50 59.13 -13.46
C PRO A 478 -42.37 58.07 -14.21
N PHE A 479 -43.00 57.20 -13.39
CA PHE A 479 -44.35 56.60 -13.55
C PHE A 479 -44.61 55.57 -14.70
N GLU A 480 -45.59 54.64 -14.65
CA GLU A 480 -46.66 54.36 -13.66
C GLU A 480 -46.98 52.84 -13.44
N LYS A 481 -47.78 52.58 -12.40
CA LYS A 481 -48.50 51.36 -11.88
C LYS A 481 -48.99 50.35 -12.94
N HIS A 482 -49.20 49.05 -12.65
CA HIS A 482 -50.24 48.47 -11.74
C HIS A 482 -49.97 46.96 -11.45
N LEU A 483 -50.61 46.25 -10.50
CA LEU A 483 -51.08 46.50 -9.11
C LEU A 483 -51.70 45.19 -8.55
N LEU A 484 -51.37 44.78 -7.30
CA LEU A 484 -52.13 43.97 -6.31
C LEU A 484 -51.11 43.62 -5.17
N GLN A 485 -51.16 44.05 -3.90
CA GLN A 485 -52.21 44.06 -2.84
C GLN A 485 -52.70 42.63 -2.49
N VAL A 486 -52.82 42.18 -1.22
CA VAL A 486 -53.02 42.81 0.12
C VAL A 486 -52.08 42.09 1.16
N TRP A 487 -51.30 42.69 2.08
CA TRP A 487 -51.59 43.48 3.33
C TRP A 487 -52.17 42.67 4.53
N PRO A 488 -52.06 43.09 5.82
CA PRO A 488 -51.05 43.86 6.58
C PRO A 488 -50.54 43.02 7.82
N ILE A 489 -49.86 43.44 8.92
CA ILE A 489 -50.04 44.54 9.90
C ILE A 489 -48.70 44.99 10.54
N THR A 490 -48.45 46.30 10.42
CA THR A 490 -47.59 47.30 11.10
C THR A 490 -46.74 47.01 12.38
N PRO A 491 -45.54 47.65 12.49
CA PRO A 491 -44.73 47.80 13.71
C PRO A 491 -44.75 49.25 14.29
N SER A 492 -43.91 49.56 15.31
CA SER A 492 -43.11 50.80 15.58
C SER A 492 -42.86 51.01 17.12
N PRO A 493 -42.07 52.00 17.60
CA PRO A 493 -40.63 51.79 17.85
C PRO A 493 -40.13 52.32 19.23
N LEU A 494 -38.81 52.22 19.52
CA LEU A 494 -37.97 53.38 19.90
C LEU A 494 -36.46 53.05 20.09
N LEU A 495 -35.65 53.77 19.32
CA LEU A 495 -34.26 54.23 19.55
C LEU A 495 -33.57 53.98 20.92
N LEU A 496 -32.42 53.27 20.94
CA LEU A 496 -31.07 53.88 20.95
C LEU A 496 -29.91 52.84 21.01
N SER A 497 -28.73 53.26 20.53
CA SER A 497 -27.45 52.53 20.47
C SER A 497 -26.51 52.99 21.64
N PRO A 498 -25.25 52.49 21.84
CA PRO A 498 -24.44 51.61 20.99
C PRO A 498 -23.51 50.57 21.69
N CYS A 499 -22.67 49.92 20.86
CA CYS A 499 -21.29 49.47 21.12
C CYS A 499 -20.96 48.09 21.76
N ALA A 500 -20.24 47.33 20.92
CA ALA A 500 -18.93 46.69 21.17
C ALA A 500 -18.85 45.25 21.72
N LEU A 501 -17.93 44.51 21.09
CA LEU A 501 -17.63 43.09 21.26
C LEU A 501 -16.97 42.78 22.62
N ALA A 502 -17.20 41.58 23.13
CA ALA A 502 -16.37 40.97 24.16
C ALA A 502 -15.18 40.20 23.55
N THR A 503 -14.02 40.26 24.20
CA THR A 503 -12.89 39.34 24.06
C THR A 503 -12.47 38.83 25.44
N PRO A 504 -11.89 37.60 25.55
CA PRO A 504 -11.66 36.96 26.85
C PRO A 504 -10.44 37.52 27.60
N PRO A 505 -10.46 37.56 28.94
CA PRO A 505 -9.36 38.09 29.77
C PRO A 505 -8.30 37.05 30.15
N THR A 506 -7.14 37.53 30.58
CA THR A 506 -6.04 36.75 31.18
C THR A 506 -5.99 36.98 32.71
N CYS A 507 -5.40 36.05 33.45
CA CYS A 507 -5.31 35.99 34.92
C CYS A 507 -4.78 37.27 35.61
N HIS A 508 -5.22 37.55 36.85
CA HIS A 508 -4.33 37.70 38.02
C HIS A 508 -5.08 37.76 39.39
N PHE A 509 -4.73 36.80 40.27
CA PHE A 509 -4.44 36.89 41.73
C PHE A 509 -5.21 37.79 42.75
N LEU A 510 -5.48 37.15 43.92
CA LEU A 510 -5.62 37.63 45.32
C LEU A 510 -7.00 37.89 46.00
N ASN A 511 -7.17 37.14 47.11
CA ASN A 511 -7.77 37.45 48.42
C ASN A 511 -9.28 37.76 48.64
N MET A 512 -9.93 36.80 49.33
CA MET A 512 -10.62 36.91 50.64
C MET A 512 -11.62 38.07 50.92
N PRO A 513 -12.86 37.71 51.31
CA PRO A 513 -13.57 38.28 52.45
C PRO A 513 -13.37 37.46 53.75
N SER A 514 -13.92 37.91 54.88
CA SER A 514 -13.50 37.49 56.24
C SER A 514 -14.64 37.19 57.22
N ARG A 515 -14.30 36.60 58.37
CA ARG A 515 -15.10 36.44 59.62
C ARG A 515 -16.32 35.48 59.53
N ALA A 516 -16.77 34.83 60.61
CA ALA A 516 -16.15 34.50 61.90
C ALA A 516 -17.03 33.44 62.64
N SER A 517 -16.50 32.85 63.71
CA SER A 517 -17.19 31.91 64.62
C SER A 517 -17.50 30.52 64.00
N SER A 518 -17.60 29.41 64.74
CA SER A 518 -17.57 29.19 66.20
C SER A 518 -16.72 27.97 66.59
N GLU A 519 -16.37 27.91 67.88
CA GLU A 519 -16.15 26.69 68.70
C GLU A 519 -15.23 25.55 68.18
N LEU A 520 -14.04 25.47 68.81
CA LEU A 520 -13.17 24.31 68.78
C LEU A 520 -13.75 23.18 69.65
N HIS A 521 -14.16 22.06 69.04
CA HIS A 521 -14.23 20.77 69.74
C HIS A 521 -12.90 20.03 69.61
N CYS A 522 -12.33 19.63 70.74
CA CYS A 522 -11.13 18.79 70.78
C CYS A 522 -11.53 17.32 70.64
N SER A 523 -11.19 16.70 69.50
CA SER A 523 -11.47 15.29 69.21
C SER A 523 -10.25 14.60 68.62
N SER A 524 -9.70 13.64 69.39
CA SER A 524 -8.81 12.53 68.97
C SER A 524 -7.67 12.83 67.98
N LEU A 525 -6.43 12.72 68.45
CA LEU A 525 -5.25 12.50 67.60
C LEU A 525 -5.40 11.18 66.84
N PHE A 526 -5.77 11.24 65.56
CA PHE A 526 -5.69 10.08 64.67
C PHE A 526 -4.22 9.72 64.44
N LEU A 527 -3.76 8.58 64.96
CA LEU A 527 -2.53 7.96 64.47
C LEU A 527 -2.76 7.53 63.01
N PRO A 528 -1.78 7.73 62.10
CA PRO A 528 -1.88 7.22 60.75
C PRO A 528 -1.95 5.68 60.77
N SER A 529 -2.76 5.09 59.90
CA SER A 529 -2.90 3.63 59.85
C SER A 529 -1.59 2.96 59.42
N GLU A 530 -1.42 1.69 59.78
CA GLU A 530 -0.24 0.90 59.38
C GLU A 530 -0.04 0.91 57.84
N GLU A 531 -1.14 0.89 57.09
CA GLU A 531 -1.18 1.02 55.63
C GLU A 531 -0.66 2.38 55.15
N GLN A 532 -1.03 3.48 55.81
CA GLN A 532 -0.55 4.83 55.50
C GLN A 532 0.94 4.98 55.81
N ILE A 533 1.41 4.37 56.90
CA ILE A 533 2.84 4.32 57.27
C ILE A 533 3.62 3.49 56.24
N ALA A 534 3.11 2.31 55.86
CA ALA A 534 3.71 1.44 54.85
C ALA A 534 3.79 2.13 53.47
N LEU A 535 2.72 2.83 53.05
CA LEU A 535 2.69 3.61 51.82
C LEU A 535 3.69 4.78 51.86
N ALA A 536 3.80 5.49 52.98
CA ALA A 536 4.80 6.55 53.14
C ALA A 536 6.24 6.01 53.05
N LEU A 537 6.52 4.89 53.72
CA LEU A 537 7.82 4.21 53.65
C LEU A 537 8.13 3.70 52.24
N ALA A 538 7.15 3.19 51.51
CA ALA A 538 7.30 2.77 50.11
C ALA A 538 7.67 3.96 49.22
N ILE A 539 6.93 5.07 49.30
CA ILE A 539 7.18 6.29 48.50
C ILE A 539 8.57 6.89 48.80
N VAL A 540 9.02 6.86 50.06
CA VAL A 540 10.38 7.31 50.41
C VAL A 540 11.44 6.39 49.80
N ARG A 541 11.23 5.06 49.81
CA ARG A 541 12.15 4.08 49.22
C ARG A 541 12.20 4.11 47.69
N THR A 542 11.11 4.46 47.00
CA THR A 542 11.05 4.51 45.52
C THR A 542 11.38 5.89 44.92
N LYS A 543 11.69 6.89 45.75
CA LYS A 543 12.05 8.24 45.33
C LYS A 543 13.44 8.26 44.66
N PRO A 544 13.58 8.68 43.39
CA PRO A 544 14.90 8.86 42.78
C PRO A 544 15.75 9.88 43.55
N GLU A 545 17.05 9.63 43.66
CA GLU A 545 17.97 10.43 44.48
C GLU A 545 17.88 11.93 44.13
N ASN A 546 17.96 12.26 42.84
CA ASN A 546 17.96 13.61 42.28
C ASN A 546 16.59 14.34 42.30
N VAL A 547 15.52 13.73 42.82
CA VAL A 547 14.17 14.34 42.84
C VAL A 547 13.76 14.69 44.27
N GLN A 548 13.29 15.92 44.52
CA GLN A 548 12.76 16.30 45.84
C GLN A 548 11.45 15.54 46.14
N LEU A 549 11.27 15.07 47.38
CA LEU A 549 10.13 14.24 47.77
C LEU A 549 8.77 14.89 47.46
N ARG A 550 8.64 16.21 47.63
CA ARG A 550 7.44 16.98 47.28
C ARG A 550 7.13 16.94 45.78
N VAL A 551 8.14 16.94 44.91
CA VAL A 551 7.98 16.84 43.45
C VAL A 551 7.58 15.42 43.06
N TYR A 552 8.22 14.42 43.65
CA TYR A 552 7.89 13.01 43.43
C TYR A 552 6.45 12.67 43.86
N LEU A 553 6.00 13.16 45.03
CA LEU A 553 4.61 13.06 45.49
C LEU A 553 3.62 13.73 44.52
N SER A 554 3.95 14.90 43.98
CA SER A 554 3.12 15.55 42.96
C SER A 554 3.04 14.73 41.66
N GLN A 555 4.16 14.17 41.19
CA GLN A 555 4.19 13.30 40.00
C GLN A 555 3.34 12.04 40.17
N LEU A 556 3.35 11.43 41.37
CA LEU A 556 2.50 10.28 41.71
C LEU A 556 1.01 10.70 41.74
N ARG A 557 0.68 11.83 42.38
CA ARG A 557 -0.70 12.34 42.46
C ARG A 557 -1.32 12.65 41.10
N VAL A 558 -0.54 13.07 40.10
CA VAL A 558 -1.02 13.29 38.72
C VAL A 558 -1.50 12.00 38.03
N GLN A 559 -1.12 10.81 38.52
CA GLN A 559 -1.62 9.53 38.01
C GLN A 559 -2.88 9.03 38.74
N ILE A 560 -3.28 9.69 39.83
CA ILE A 560 -4.54 9.41 40.55
C ILE A 560 -5.62 10.26 39.90
N LYS A 561 -6.62 9.61 39.31
CA LYS A 561 -7.70 10.27 38.57
C LYS A 561 -9.04 10.10 39.27
N LEU A 562 -9.84 11.16 39.24
CA LEU A 562 -11.25 11.15 39.60
C LEU A 562 -12.05 10.51 38.45
N GLY A 563 -12.80 9.44 38.73
CA GLY A 563 -13.64 8.78 37.76
C GLY A 563 -13.82 7.29 38.03
N LEU A 564 -14.88 6.72 37.46
CA LEU A 564 -15.16 5.28 37.48
C LEU A 564 -13.99 4.51 36.84
N ASP A 565 -13.55 3.41 37.46
CA ASP A 565 -12.69 2.44 36.78
C ASP A 565 -13.47 1.89 35.56
N PRO A 566 -12.85 1.75 34.37
CA PRO A 566 -13.51 1.16 33.20
C PRO A 566 -14.14 -0.23 33.41
N ARG A 567 -13.82 -0.93 34.51
CA ARG A 567 -14.34 -2.25 34.90
C ARG A 567 -15.53 -2.18 35.85
N GLU A 568 -15.64 -1.14 36.66
CA GLU A 568 -16.63 -1.04 37.75
C GLU A 568 -17.47 0.22 37.58
N ARG A 569 -18.69 0.03 37.08
CA ARG A 569 -19.75 1.03 37.16
C ARG A 569 -20.53 0.77 38.44
N ASP A 570 -20.44 1.70 39.39
CA ASP A 570 -21.62 2.30 40.07
C ASP A 570 -21.23 3.33 41.16
N GLU A 571 -19.96 3.37 41.64
CA GLU A 571 -19.49 4.41 42.59
C GLU A 571 -18.29 5.25 42.09
N PRO A 572 -18.28 6.59 42.30
CA PRO A 572 -17.24 7.49 41.78
C PRO A 572 -15.96 7.49 42.63
N GLY A 573 -15.19 6.40 42.54
CA GLY A 573 -13.89 6.26 43.17
C GLY A 573 -12.78 7.19 42.60
N HIS A 574 -11.61 7.15 43.26
CA HIS A 574 -10.35 7.60 42.68
C HIS A 574 -9.55 6.37 42.24
N TYR A 575 -9.06 6.33 41.01
CA TYR A 575 -8.29 5.20 40.48
C TYR A 575 -6.87 5.61 40.06
N ILE A 576 -5.95 4.64 40.00
CA ILE A 576 -4.54 4.86 39.59
C ILE A 576 -4.38 4.45 38.13
N ASP A 577 -4.08 5.41 37.25
CA ASP A 577 -3.82 5.13 35.83
C ASP A 577 -2.39 4.59 35.63
N GLN A 578 -2.23 3.30 35.89
CA GLN A 578 -0.97 2.59 35.70
C GLN A 578 -0.48 2.64 34.25
N VAL A 579 -1.39 2.75 33.27
CA VAL A 579 -1.05 2.78 31.84
C VAL A 579 -0.39 4.12 31.48
N THR A 580 -0.92 5.25 31.96
CA THR A 580 -0.24 6.55 31.77
C THR A 580 1.05 6.65 32.58
N TYR A 581 1.10 6.09 33.79
CA TYR A 581 2.33 6.07 34.60
C TYR A 581 3.48 5.34 33.88
N TRP A 582 3.27 4.09 33.44
CA TRP A 582 4.32 3.33 32.77
C TRP A 582 4.69 3.95 31.41
N LYS A 583 3.72 4.45 30.63
CA LYS A 583 3.99 5.16 29.37
C LYS A 583 4.82 6.43 29.56
N HIS A 584 4.63 7.15 30.68
CA HIS A 584 5.46 8.30 31.04
C HIS A 584 6.87 7.89 31.50
N ARG A 585 6.98 6.80 32.27
CA ARG A 585 8.27 6.25 32.72
C ARG A 585 9.14 5.73 31.59
N CYS A 586 8.58 5.00 30.61
CA CYS A 586 9.31 4.54 29.44
C CYS A 586 9.90 5.71 28.65
N ARG A 587 9.11 6.74 28.36
CA ARG A 587 9.58 7.95 27.65
C ARG A 587 10.74 8.64 28.35
N HIS A 588 10.64 8.88 29.66
CA HIS A 588 11.74 9.49 30.41
C HIS A 588 13.04 8.66 30.32
N ALA A 589 12.94 7.32 30.34
CA ALA A 589 14.11 6.46 30.17
C ALA A 589 14.66 6.49 28.72
N GLU A 590 13.79 6.59 27.72
CA GLU A 590 14.16 6.78 26.31
C GLU A 590 14.89 8.13 26.09
N ASP A 591 14.33 9.22 26.61
CA ASP A 591 14.88 10.58 26.57
C ASP A 591 16.26 10.67 27.27
N GLU A 592 16.38 10.04 28.45
CA GLU A 592 17.62 9.98 29.23
C GLU A 592 18.69 9.14 28.54
N CYS A 593 18.31 8.01 27.91
CA CYS A 593 19.20 7.24 27.05
C CYS A 593 19.65 8.01 25.79
N GLU A 594 18.81 8.85 25.18
CA GLU A 594 19.25 9.71 24.07
C GLU A 594 20.25 10.77 24.56
N ASN A 595 19.98 11.41 25.71
CA ASN A 595 20.89 12.39 26.29
C ASN A 595 22.27 11.81 26.62
N LEU A 596 22.31 10.60 27.21
CA LEU A 596 23.57 9.91 27.51
C LEU A 596 24.35 9.53 26.23
N ARG A 597 23.67 9.10 25.16
CA ARG A 597 24.32 8.87 23.85
C ARG A 597 24.93 10.15 23.28
N ARG A 598 24.18 11.26 23.33
CA ARG A 598 24.64 12.59 22.87
C ARG A 598 25.89 13.04 23.61
N ILE A 599 25.93 12.87 24.94
CA ILE A 599 27.11 13.17 25.78
C ILE A 599 28.28 12.26 25.38
N ASN A 600 28.08 10.96 25.25
CA ASN A 600 29.15 10.02 24.90
C ASN A 600 29.74 10.31 23.51
N SER A 601 28.92 10.59 22.49
CA SER A 601 29.40 10.97 21.15
C SER A 601 30.19 12.29 21.16
N LYS A 602 29.86 13.24 22.04
CA LYS A 602 30.65 14.47 22.22
C LYS A 602 32.00 14.21 22.89
N LEU A 603 32.03 13.32 23.90
CA LEU A 603 33.27 12.88 24.54
C LEU A 603 34.18 12.10 23.57
N GLU A 604 33.62 11.19 22.75
CA GLU A 604 34.39 10.48 21.72
C GLU A 604 35.00 11.42 20.67
N ARG A 605 34.28 12.48 20.25
CA ARG A 605 34.83 13.51 19.35
C ARG A 605 35.97 14.29 20.01
N SER A 606 35.78 14.74 21.24
CA SER A 606 36.82 15.42 22.02
C SER A 606 38.07 14.54 22.15
N ASN A 607 37.91 13.27 22.52
CA ASN A 607 39.00 12.30 22.63
C ASN A 607 39.72 12.06 21.29
N LYS A 608 39.01 12.00 20.15
CA LYS A 608 39.64 11.87 18.83
C LYS A 608 40.38 13.15 18.41
N SER A 609 39.85 14.33 18.72
CA SER A 609 40.52 15.62 18.47
C SER A 609 41.81 15.74 19.29
N LEU A 610 41.75 15.41 20.59
CA LEU A 610 42.92 15.36 21.48
C LEU A 610 43.94 14.31 21.00
N ALA A 611 43.51 13.11 20.63
CA ALA A 611 44.39 12.07 20.10
C ALA A 611 45.00 12.41 18.72
N SER A 612 44.37 13.29 17.94
CA SER A 612 44.96 13.83 16.71
C SER A 612 45.93 15.01 16.97
N SER A 613 45.83 15.63 18.14
CA SER A 613 46.68 16.75 18.59
C SER A 613 47.98 16.28 19.27
N PHE A 614 48.01 15.04 19.78
CA PHE A 614 49.20 14.39 20.33
C PHE A 614 49.67 13.24 19.44
N PRO A 615 50.80 13.35 18.71
CA PRO A 615 51.40 12.19 18.06
C PRO A 615 51.90 11.22 19.14
N THR A 616 51.23 10.08 19.28
CA THR A 616 51.54 9.08 20.32
C THR A 616 52.94 8.52 20.13
N ALA A 617 53.83 8.79 21.08
CA ALA A 617 55.16 8.19 21.12
C ALA A 617 55.05 6.68 21.40
N THR A 618 55.62 5.88 20.50
CA THR A 618 55.88 4.44 20.72
C THR A 618 57.32 4.11 20.32
N ASP A 619 58.25 4.92 20.84
CA ASP A 619 59.69 4.66 20.90
C ASP A 619 60.11 4.86 22.36
N ILE A 620 59.86 3.85 23.19
CA ILE A 620 60.47 3.48 24.49
C ILE A 620 59.74 2.20 24.93
N ASP A 621 60.22 1.06 24.44
CA ASP A 621 60.48 -0.15 25.22
C ASP A 621 61.07 -1.25 24.30
N MET A 622 61.77 -2.23 24.91
CA MET A 622 62.45 -3.36 24.24
C MET A 622 63.75 -3.09 23.44
N VAL A 623 64.81 -2.62 24.12
CA VAL A 623 66.14 -3.28 23.96
C VAL A 623 66.85 -3.42 25.30
N MET A 624 66.79 -4.62 25.88
CA MET A 624 67.82 -5.11 26.79
C MET A 624 68.18 -6.55 26.39
N HIS A 625 69.21 -6.71 25.56
CA HIS A 625 70.10 -7.89 25.58
C HIS A 625 71.39 -7.60 24.79
N GLN A 626 72.47 -7.37 25.55
CA GLN A 626 73.89 -7.70 25.32
C GLN A 626 74.39 -8.08 23.90
N GLY A 627 75.52 -7.50 23.49
CA GLY A 627 76.35 -8.04 22.40
C GLY A 627 77.40 -7.07 21.83
N GLU A 628 78.63 -7.10 22.33
CA GLU A 628 79.76 -6.39 21.71
C GLU A 628 80.30 -7.17 20.49
N GLY A 629 80.67 -6.50 19.39
CA GLY A 629 81.15 -7.19 18.19
C GLY A 629 81.80 -6.26 17.15
N LYS A 630 83.14 -6.31 17.07
CA LYS A 630 83.96 -5.38 16.26
C LYS A 630 83.89 -5.61 14.73
N SER A 631 83.87 -4.48 14.02
CA SER A 631 84.71 -4.15 12.84
C SER A 631 84.45 -4.75 11.44
N SER A 632 84.98 -3.98 10.48
CA SER A 632 85.36 -4.32 9.10
C SER A 632 84.30 -4.33 8.00
N ALA A 633 84.62 -3.59 6.94
CA ALA A 633 83.86 -3.48 5.70
C ALA A 633 84.26 -4.56 4.69
N VAL A 634 83.40 -4.78 3.70
CA VAL A 634 83.79 -4.79 2.29
C VAL A 634 82.59 -4.30 1.47
N SER A 635 82.85 -3.58 0.38
CA SER A 635 81.83 -3.12 -0.56
C SER A 635 81.88 -3.95 -1.85
N MET A 636 80.72 -4.20 -2.45
CA MET A 636 80.59 -4.40 -3.90
C MET A 636 79.32 -3.70 -4.38
N SER A 637 79.45 -2.93 -5.45
CA SER A 637 78.40 -2.08 -6.00
C SER A 637 77.96 -2.58 -7.38
N ARG A 638 76.64 -2.52 -7.64
CA ARG A 638 75.94 -2.19 -8.91
C ARG A 638 74.49 -2.68 -8.80
N ASN A 639 73.44 -1.85 -8.91
CA ASN A 639 73.24 -0.92 -10.03
C ASN A 639 72.32 0.27 -9.70
N ILE A 640 72.32 1.23 -10.63
CA ILE A 640 71.68 2.55 -10.54
C ILE A 640 70.20 2.50 -10.94
N THR A 641 69.32 3.16 -10.18
CA THR A 641 68.18 3.89 -10.78
C THR A 641 67.73 5.05 -9.88
N ARG A 642 67.37 6.19 -10.48
CA ARG A 642 67.11 7.46 -9.76
C ARG A 642 65.77 7.44 -9.02
N LYS A 643 65.75 7.89 -7.76
CA LYS A 643 64.49 8.20 -7.02
C LYS A 643 63.69 9.26 -7.79
N ARG A 644 62.52 8.89 -8.31
CA ARG A 644 61.54 9.83 -8.87
C ARG A 644 60.64 10.34 -7.76
N GLN A 645 60.53 11.65 -7.60
CA GLN A 645 59.70 12.27 -6.55
C GLN A 645 58.22 11.89 -6.73
N ILE A 646 57.58 11.44 -5.64
CA ILE A 646 56.12 11.29 -5.55
C ILE A 646 55.55 12.64 -5.08
N PRO A 647 54.53 13.21 -5.74
CA PRO A 647 54.10 14.58 -5.47
C PRO A 647 53.33 14.72 -4.15
N LYS A 648 53.76 15.65 -3.29
CA LYS A 648 53.12 16.02 -1.98
C LYS A 648 51.65 16.49 -2.07
N ARG A 649 51.06 16.56 -3.27
CA ARG A 649 49.71 17.10 -3.52
C ARG A 649 48.57 16.18 -3.05
N ALA A 650 48.82 14.89 -2.85
CA ALA A 650 47.78 13.94 -2.43
C ALA A 650 47.41 14.08 -0.94
N GLN A 651 48.40 14.13 -0.04
CA GLN A 651 48.17 14.21 1.41
C GLN A 651 47.42 15.49 1.81
N HIS A 652 47.80 16.63 1.22
CA HIS A 652 47.15 17.93 1.47
C HIS A 652 45.65 17.97 1.11
N SER A 653 45.17 17.06 0.26
CA SER A 653 43.74 16.99 -0.10
C SER A 653 42.90 16.13 0.85
N ALA A 654 43.55 15.29 1.67
CA ALA A 654 42.89 14.45 2.66
C ALA A 654 42.66 15.18 3.99
N THR A 655 43.62 16.03 4.41
CA THR A 655 43.46 16.88 5.61
C THR A 655 42.38 17.93 5.40
N VAL A 656 42.45 18.73 4.32
CA VAL A 656 41.45 19.78 4.05
C VAL A 656 40.01 19.23 3.99
N ALA A 657 39.82 18.01 3.46
CA ALA A 657 38.52 17.35 3.46
C ALA A 657 38.05 16.94 4.88
N GLN A 658 38.97 16.58 5.78
CA GLN A 658 38.70 16.31 7.18
C GLN A 658 38.36 17.61 7.95
N ASP A 659 39.21 18.63 7.82
CA ASP A 659 39.05 19.94 8.44
C ASP A 659 37.67 20.55 8.09
N THR A 660 37.25 20.43 6.82
CA THR A 660 35.96 20.95 6.37
C THR A 660 34.76 20.17 6.95
N ILE A 661 34.90 18.86 7.18
CA ILE A 661 33.85 18.05 7.83
C ILE A 661 33.72 18.43 9.31
N GLU A 662 34.83 18.69 10.01
CA GLU A 662 34.78 19.03 11.44
C GLU A 662 34.15 20.42 11.66
N ASN A 663 34.45 21.40 10.82
CA ASN A 663 33.79 22.72 10.82
C ASN A 663 32.26 22.63 10.56
N ASP A 664 31.79 21.73 9.70
CA ASP A 664 30.35 21.51 9.45
C ASP A 664 29.62 21.02 10.71
N MET A 665 30.31 20.22 11.50
CA MET A 665 29.75 19.45 12.61
C MET A 665 29.57 20.34 13.84
N ASP A 666 30.53 21.23 14.08
CA ASP A 666 30.41 22.30 15.07
C ASP A 666 29.30 23.30 14.68
N PHE A 667 29.22 23.68 13.40
CA PHE A 667 28.14 24.54 12.90
C PHE A 667 26.74 23.90 13.10
N LEU A 668 26.59 22.60 12.90
CA LEU A 668 25.34 21.90 13.15
C LEU A 668 24.94 21.88 14.64
N GLU A 669 25.87 21.80 15.60
CA GLU A 669 25.52 21.89 17.02
C GLU A 669 24.95 23.27 17.41
N LEU A 670 25.32 24.34 16.69
CA LEU A 670 24.74 25.68 16.87
C LEU A 670 23.28 25.79 16.38
N LEU A 671 22.80 24.85 15.54
CA LEU A 671 21.40 24.80 15.10
C LEU A 671 20.47 24.06 16.09
N GLY A 672 20.96 23.74 17.30
CA GLY A 672 20.16 23.13 18.37
C GLY A 672 19.97 21.63 18.22
N ILE A 673 18.86 21.10 18.79
CA ILE A 673 18.67 19.66 19.03
C ILE A 673 18.72 18.82 17.74
N ASP A 674 17.99 19.23 16.70
CA ASP A 674 17.97 18.49 15.43
C ASP A 674 19.30 18.60 14.67
N GLY A 675 20.00 19.73 14.80
CA GLY A 675 21.36 19.91 14.30
C GLY A 675 22.34 18.96 14.99
N ALA A 676 22.40 18.97 16.32
CA ALA A 676 23.25 18.07 17.10
C ALA A 676 22.94 16.57 16.87
N SER A 677 21.67 16.21 16.62
CA SER A 677 21.28 14.83 16.25
C SER A 677 21.79 14.43 14.86
N LEU A 678 21.79 15.37 13.90
CA LEU A 678 22.42 15.19 12.59
C LEU A 678 23.96 15.08 12.74
N THR A 679 24.58 15.88 13.61
CA THR A 679 26.01 15.78 13.94
C THR A 679 26.37 14.43 14.56
N GLU A 680 25.53 13.86 15.42
CA GLU A 680 25.71 12.52 15.97
C GLU A 680 25.68 11.45 14.85
N ALA A 681 24.64 11.48 14.01
CA ALA A 681 24.45 10.50 12.95
C ALA A 681 25.55 10.58 11.87
N LEU A 682 25.96 11.78 11.46
CA LEU A 682 27.07 11.97 10.51
C LEU A 682 28.40 11.42 11.05
N TYR A 683 28.68 11.62 12.35
CA TYR A 683 29.90 11.14 13.00
C TYR A 683 29.92 9.61 13.07
N THR A 684 28.80 9.00 13.48
CA THR A 684 28.63 7.54 13.53
C THR A 684 28.74 6.93 12.13
N ALA A 685 28.11 7.52 11.11
CA ALA A 685 28.22 7.04 9.73
C ALA A 685 29.64 7.16 9.19
N TYR A 686 30.34 8.25 9.45
CA TYR A 686 31.76 8.41 9.10
C TYR A 686 32.64 7.34 9.76
N SER A 687 32.39 7.03 11.04
CA SER A 687 33.13 5.98 11.77
C SER A 687 32.85 4.59 11.19
N LEU A 688 31.58 4.24 10.94
CA LEU A 688 31.15 2.99 10.29
C LEU A 688 31.59 2.89 8.81
N CYS A 689 31.77 4.01 8.12
CA CYS A 689 32.33 4.04 6.77
C CYS A 689 33.83 3.76 6.77
N ARG A 690 34.58 4.17 7.81
CA ARG A 690 36.02 3.89 7.95
C ARG A 690 36.37 2.53 8.58
N SER A 691 35.45 1.88 9.31
CA SER A 691 35.72 0.55 9.87
C SER A 691 35.90 -0.52 8.77
N PRO A 692 36.83 -1.50 8.95
CA PRO A 692 37.02 -2.59 7.99
C PRO A 692 35.86 -3.59 8.05
N GLU A 693 35.35 -3.87 9.24
CA GLU A 693 34.09 -4.60 9.46
C GLU A 693 32.92 -3.65 9.26
N THR A 694 31.85 -4.13 8.61
CA THR A 694 30.70 -3.30 8.21
C THR A 694 29.42 -3.89 8.78
N ASP A 695 28.96 -3.37 9.91
CA ASP A 695 27.60 -3.64 10.39
C ASP A 695 26.60 -2.92 9.47
N ALA A 696 25.92 -3.72 8.64
CA ALA A 696 24.93 -3.23 7.70
C ALA A 696 23.70 -2.61 8.39
N GLN A 697 23.29 -3.10 9.56
CA GLN A 697 22.10 -2.61 10.27
C GLN A 697 22.40 -1.30 11.01
N ALA A 698 23.55 -1.21 11.68
CA ALA A 698 24.02 0.05 12.27
C ALA A 698 24.22 1.12 11.20
N LEU A 699 24.80 0.77 10.04
CA LEU A 699 24.99 1.72 8.95
C LEU A 699 23.66 2.16 8.32
N VAL A 700 22.73 1.25 8.02
CA VAL A 700 21.39 1.58 7.49
C VAL A 700 20.60 2.50 8.43
N SER A 701 20.52 2.13 9.72
CA SER A 701 19.80 2.95 10.72
C SER A 701 20.43 4.33 10.91
N THR A 702 21.76 4.43 10.83
CA THR A 702 22.46 5.73 10.89
C THR A 702 22.21 6.58 9.64
N LEU A 703 22.20 5.98 8.44
CA LEU A 703 21.91 6.70 7.19
C LEU A 703 20.46 7.22 7.15
N ILE A 704 19.51 6.46 7.69
CA ILE A 704 18.12 6.90 7.91
C ILE A 704 18.08 8.10 8.88
N ARG A 705 18.82 8.06 10.00
CA ARG A 705 18.94 9.22 10.91
C ARG A 705 19.50 10.46 10.23
N ILE A 706 20.47 10.33 9.33
CA ILE A 706 21.02 11.47 8.56
C ILE A 706 19.95 12.04 7.62
N ALA A 707 19.26 11.21 6.84
CA ALA A 707 18.20 11.65 5.93
C ALA A 707 17.08 12.40 6.68
N SER A 708 16.59 11.82 7.78
CA SER A 708 15.59 12.46 8.65
C SER A 708 16.11 13.78 9.24
N GLY A 709 17.36 13.79 9.75
CA GLY A 709 18.02 14.97 10.30
C GLY A 709 18.15 16.12 9.30
N VAL A 710 18.58 15.84 8.07
CA VAL A 710 18.61 16.82 6.97
C VAL A 710 17.20 17.38 6.70
N GLY A 711 16.18 16.52 6.66
CA GLY A 711 14.79 16.93 6.49
C GLY A 711 14.29 17.89 7.57
N LYS A 712 14.72 17.71 8.83
CA LYS A 712 14.39 18.62 9.94
C LYS A 712 15.20 19.91 9.92
N VAL A 713 16.52 19.83 9.71
CA VAL A 713 17.41 21.00 9.63
C VAL A 713 16.97 21.92 8.50
N LEU A 714 16.58 21.39 7.33
CA LEU A 714 16.04 22.19 6.23
C LEU A 714 14.73 22.90 6.58
N ARG A 715 13.87 22.32 7.44
CA ARG A 715 12.69 23.03 7.98
C ARG A 715 13.12 24.16 8.90
N PHE A 716 13.99 23.90 9.88
CA PHE A 716 14.47 24.92 10.84
C PHE A 716 15.13 26.11 10.13
N VAL A 717 16.03 25.82 9.19
CA VAL A 717 16.80 26.82 8.42
C VAL A 717 15.89 27.65 7.51
N ALA A 718 14.86 27.04 6.90
CA ALA A 718 13.91 27.73 6.04
C ALA A 718 12.95 28.68 6.78
N HIS A 719 12.53 28.35 8.01
CA HIS A 719 11.68 29.22 8.83
C HIS A 719 12.47 30.39 9.46
N ASN A 720 13.75 30.17 9.79
CA ASN A 720 14.63 31.15 10.43
C ASN A 720 15.51 31.94 9.43
N TYR A 721 15.13 31.96 8.13
CA TYR A 721 15.89 32.61 7.07
C TYR A 721 16.30 34.05 7.39
N GLU A 722 15.38 34.88 7.91
CA GLU A 722 15.69 36.29 8.24
C GLU A 722 16.75 36.45 9.33
N GLN A 723 16.93 35.47 10.21
CA GLN A 723 17.96 35.49 11.25
C GLN A 723 19.30 35.01 10.66
N LEU A 724 19.31 33.84 10.03
CA LEU A 724 20.51 33.21 9.45
C LEU A 724 21.09 33.99 8.26
N SER A 725 20.26 34.74 7.53
CA SER A 725 20.70 35.63 6.45
C SER A 725 21.32 36.95 6.93
N ARG A 726 21.17 37.32 8.23
CA ARG A 726 21.67 38.59 8.79
C ARG A 726 23.03 38.47 9.51
N HIS A 727 23.43 37.25 9.90
CA HIS A 727 24.67 37.02 10.65
C HIS A 727 25.92 36.92 9.77
N GLY A 728 25.77 36.59 8.48
CA GLY A 728 26.85 36.69 7.49
C GLY A 728 27.27 38.15 7.25
N ARG A 729 28.59 38.41 7.16
CA ARG A 729 29.11 39.77 6.87
C ARG A 729 28.54 40.30 5.55
N ARG A 730 27.97 41.51 5.59
CA ARG A 730 27.33 42.20 4.45
C ARG A 730 28.13 42.07 3.15
N SER A 731 27.55 41.36 2.18
CA SER A 731 27.89 41.48 0.75
C SER A 731 26.70 42.11 0.03
N ILE A 732 26.95 43.11 -0.81
CA ILE A 732 25.90 43.84 -1.53
C ILE A 732 25.88 43.36 -2.99
N GLY A 733 25.05 42.36 -3.27
CA GLY A 733 24.83 41.83 -4.61
C GLY A 733 24.24 40.42 -4.58
N ALA A 734 23.39 40.09 -5.54
CA ALA A 734 22.85 38.74 -5.68
C ALA A 734 23.81 37.88 -6.51
N THR A 735 24.40 36.85 -5.90
CA THR A 735 25.32 35.90 -6.52
C THR A 735 24.89 34.45 -6.27
N SER A 736 25.59 33.49 -6.89
CA SER A 736 25.29 32.05 -6.79
C SER A 736 25.57 31.49 -5.39
N LEU A 737 24.95 30.34 -5.08
CA LEU A 737 25.10 29.64 -3.80
C LEU A 737 26.56 29.42 -3.37
N ASP A 738 27.45 29.14 -4.34
CA ASP A 738 28.91 28.99 -4.14
C ASP A 738 29.64 30.28 -3.69
N GLN A 739 28.96 31.42 -3.62
CA GLN A 739 29.54 32.73 -3.30
C GLN A 739 28.88 33.45 -2.11
N ASP A 740 27.74 32.96 -1.61
CA ASP A 740 27.12 33.47 -0.39
C ASP A 740 27.87 32.96 0.86
N LYS A 741 27.99 33.82 1.87
CA LYS A 741 28.63 33.54 3.17
C LYS A 741 27.68 33.75 4.34
N SER A 742 26.36 33.72 4.09
CA SER A 742 25.34 33.64 5.12
C SER A 742 25.35 32.28 5.82
N ASP A 743 24.98 32.24 7.10
CA ASP A 743 24.82 30.98 7.85
C ASP A 743 23.75 30.10 7.21
N PHE A 744 22.78 30.72 6.54
CA PHE A 744 21.78 30.04 5.72
C PHE A 744 22.41 29.29 4.54
N ALA A 745 23.30 29.91 3.76
CA ALA A 745 24.02 29.25 2.67
C ALA A 745 24.99 28.16 3.19
N ILE A 746 25.66 28.41 4.33
CA ILE A 746 26.47 27.42 5.01
C ILE A 746 25.62 26.20 5.36
N ALA A 747 24.46 26.37 6.00
CA ALA A 747 23.55 25.29 6.36
C ALA A 747 23.07 24.46 5.14
N LEU A 748 22.74 25.12 4.02
CA LEU A 748 22.39 24.43 2.77
C LEU A 748 23.60 23.64 2.20
N SER A 749 24.82 24.18 2.30
CA SER A 749 26.04 23.48 1.88
C SER A 749 26.38 22.27 2.77
N VAL A 750 26.05 22.33 4.06
CA VAL A 750 26.18 21.20 4.99
C VAL A 750 25.12 20.14 4.66
N CYS A 751 23.88 20.53 4.38
CA CYS A 751 22.84 19.59 3.92
C CYS A 751 23.21 18.91 2.59
N ALA A 752 23.84 19.62 1.65
CA ALA A 752 24.39 19.05 0.42
C ALA A 752 25.45 17.97 0.70
N ARG A 753 26.35 18.22 1.65
CA ARG A 753 27.43 17.30 2.04
C ARG A 753 26.93 16.13 2.88
N ALA A 754 25.94 16.34 3.75
CA ALA A 754 25.24 15.28 4.46
C ALA A 754 24.54 14.31 3.50
N PHE A 755 23.86 14.82 2.46
CA PHE A 755 23.29 13.98 1.41
C PHE A 755 24.35 13.20 0.62
N LEU A 756 25.48 13.83 0.27
CA LEU A 756 26.62 13.12 -0.35
C LEU A 756 27.19 12.01 0.56
N SER A 757 27.26 12.24 1.88
CA SER A 757 27.63 11.21 2.86
C SER A 757 26.63 10.05 2.90
N ILE A 758 25.33 10.30 2.65
CA ILE A 758 24.35 9.21 2.48
C ILE A 758 24.69 8.38 1.24
N LEU A 759 24.94 9.01 0.09
CA LEU A 759 25.29 8.29 -1.14
C LEU A 759 26.58 7.46 -0.99
N VAL A 760 27.59 7.99 -0.29
CA VAL A 760 28.83 7.25 0.02
C VAL A 760 28.56 6.05 0.95
N GLY A 761 27.73 6.22 1.98
CA GLY A 761 27.32 5.12 2.86
C GLY A 761 26.51 4.04 2.13
N MET A 762 25.61 4.45 1.22
CA MET A 762 24.84 3.54 0.37
C MET A 762 25.75 2.78 -0.60
N ALA A 763 26.78 3.42 -1.17
CA ALA A 763 27.78 2.73 -1.99
C ALA A 763 28.56 1.68 -1.18
N LYS A 764 28.99 1.99 0.05
CA LYS A 764 29.61 0.98 0.94
C LYS A 764 28.65 -0.17 1.25
N LEU A 765 27.35 0.09 1.43
CA LEU A 765 26.34 -0.96 1.63
C LEU A 765 26.18 -1.86 0.40
N THR A 766 26.15 -1.31 -0.83
CA THR A 766 26.01 -2.11 -2.06
C THR A 766 27.27 -2.86 -2.46
N GLU A 767 28.46 -2.40 -2.05
CA GLU A 767 29.72 -3.15 -2.19
C GLU A 767 29.83 -4.32 -1.19
N SER A 768 29.15 -4.25 -0.04
CA SER A 768 29.30 -5.22 1.07
C SER A 768 28.12 -6.20 1.24
N ASN A 769 26.91 -5.88 0.79
CA ASN A 769 25.71 -6.67 1.02
C ASN A 769 25.01 -7.10 -0.27
N THR A 770 24.39 -8.28 -0.27
CA THR A 770 23.62 -8.81 -1.42
C THR A 770 22.11 -8.59 -1.31
N ASP A 771 21.62 -8.09 -0.17
CA ASP A 771 20.19 -7.88 0.10
C ASP A 771 19.72 -6.50 -0.39
N THR A 772 18.90 -6.51 -1.45
CA THR A 772 18.31 -5.29 -2.04
C THR A 772 17.29 -4.57 -1.15
N TYR A 773 16.84 -5.21 -0.06
CA TYR A 773 15.87 -4.65 0.89
C TYR A 773 16.46 -3.47 1.67
N LEU A 774 17.70 -3.59 2.17
CA LEU A 774 18.30 -2.59 3.05
C LEU A 774 18.52 -1.22 2.38
N PRO A 775 19.04 -1.12 1.14
CA PRO A 775 19.07 0.15 0.42
C PRO A 775 17.67 0.75 0.20
N SER A 776 16.64 -0.08 -0.01
CA SER A 776 15.28 0.41 -0.32
C SER A 776 14.61 1.17 0.84
N LEU A 777 14.98 0.86 2.09
CA LEU A 777 14.53 1.62 3.27
C LEU A 777 15.10 3.05 3.26
N ILE A 778 16.38 3.20 2.90
CA ILE A 778 17.05 4.50 2.79
C ILE A 778 16.48 5.30 1.61
N VAL A 779 16.14 4.64 0.49
CA VAL A 779 15.44 5.29 -0.64
C VAL A 779 14.09 5.89 -0.20
N CYS A 780 13.33 5.20 0.67
CA CYS A 780 12.09 5.73 1.22
C CYS A 780 12.32 6.96 2.10
N GLU A 781 13.24 6.90 3.08
CA GLU A 781 13.54 8.04 3.96
C GLU A 781 14.10 9.24 3.16
N LEU A 782 14.89 8.99 2.11
CA LEU A 782 15.34 10.05 1.20
C LEU A 782 14.18 10.72 0.45
N ALA A 783 13.15 9.97 0.04
CA ALA A 783 11.95 10.55 -0.58
C ALA A 783 11.15 11.39 0.43
N ASP A 784 11.03 10.93 1.68
CA ASP A 784 10.34 11.65 2.75
C ASP A 784 11.15 12.87 3.27
N MET A 785 12.49 12.84 3.16
CA MET A 785 13.39 14.00 3.29
C MET A 785 13.17 15.01 2.15
N PHE A 786 13.08 14.55 0.89
CA PHE A 786 12.80 15.42 -0.26
C PHE A 786 11.43 16.11 -0.12
N ASN A 787 10.41 15.36 0.33
CA ASN A 787 9.08 15.90 0.67
C ASN A 787 9.18 16.98 1.77
N SER A 788 9.97 16.72 2.81
CA SER A 788 10.22 17.68 3.90
C SER A 788 10.86 18.99 3.44
N ALA A 789 11.71 18.94 2.40
CA ALA A 789 12.28 20.11 1.78
C ALA A 789 11.28 20.85 0.87
N LEU A 790 10.42 20.15 0.13
CA LEU A 790 9.29 20.80 -0.59
C LEU A 790 8.31 21.48 0.38
N PHE A 791 8.08 20.91 1.56
CA PHE A 791 7.29 21.55 2.61
C PHE A 791 8.00 22.80 3.20
N SER A 792 9.33 22.83 3.20
CA SER A 792 10.11 24.02 3.56
C SER A 792 9.95 25.14 2.52
N ILE A 793 9.94 24.80 1.22
CA ILE A 793 9.64 25.73 0.12
C ILE A 793 8.24 26.34 0.30
N GLU A 794 7.22 25.52 0.60
CA GLU A 794 5.87 26.01 0.92
C GLU A 794 5.86 26.97 2.12
N SER A 795 6.50 26.59 3.24
CA SER A 795 6.45 27.41 4.45
C SER A 795 7.16 28.76 4.25
N SER A 796 8.33 28.76 3.62
CA SER A 796 9.04 29.98 3.25
C SER A 796 8.25 30.86 2.27
N ALA A 797 7.55 30.27 1.28
CA ALA A 797 6.67 31.02 0.38
C ALA A 797 5.49 31.65 1.12
N ARG A 798 4.86 30.92 2.05
CA ARG A 798 3.77 31.42 2.92
C ARG A 798 4.24 32.53 3.86
N GLN A 799 5.39 32.37 4.50
CA GLN A 799 6.03 33.39 5.35
C GLN A 799 6.36 34.65 4.54
N THR A 800 6.85 34.50 3.31
CA THR A 800 7.11 35.64 2.39
C THR A 800 5.83 36.38 2.02
N ALA A 801 4.74 35.65 1.73
CA ALA A 801 3.43 36.24 1.44
C ALA A 801 2.82 36.96 2.65
N GLN A 802 2.92 36.36 3.85
CA GLN A 802 2.50 36.97 5.12
C GLN A 802 3.29 38.26 5.41
N ASN A 803 4.62 38.21 5.33
CA ASN A 803 5.49 39.37 5.60
C ASN A 803 5.31 40.50 4.57
N PHE A 804 4.84 40.21 3.36
CA PHE A 804 4.46 41.24 2.37
C PHE A 804 3.09 41.86 2.68
N LEU A 805 2.04 41.04 2.84
CA LEU A 805 0.67 41.53 3.03
C LEU A 805 0.40 42.14 4.42
N SER A 806 1.32 41.96 5.37
CA SER A 806 1.27 42.59 6.70
C SER A 806 1.90 43.99 6.74
N GLN A 807 2.46 44.49 5.63
CA GLN A 807 3.06 45.83 5.58
C GLN A 807 1.99 46.91 5.30
N PRO A 808 2.02 48.06 6.00
CA PRO A 808 1.12 49.17 5.72
C PRO A 808 1.42 49.78 4.33
N PRO A 809 0.40 50.30 3.61
CA PRO A 809 0.57 50.83 2.26
C PRO A 809 1.46 52.08 2.26
N LEU A 810 2.67 51.95 1.69
CA LEU A 810 3.65 53.03 1.58
C LEU A 810 3.12 54.23 0.77
N SER A 811 3.44 55.44 1.23
CA SER A 811 2.92 56.68 0.68
C SER A 811 3.55 57.04 -0.69
N LYS A 812 2.74 56.91 -1.75
CA LYS A 812 2.88 57.49 -3.11
C LYS A 812 4.26 58.08 -3.47
N LYS A 813 5.17 57.27 -4.02
CA LYS A 813 6.18 57.73 -5.01
C LYS A 813 6.71 56.56 -5.86
N SER A 814 6.91 56.84 -7.16
CA SER A 814 7.21 55.89 -8.25
C SER A 814 6.09 54.87 -8.57
N LYS A 815 5.98 54.49 -9.86
CA LYS A 815 5.11 53.42 -10.35
C LYS A 815 5.97 52.24 -10.82
N ALA A 816 5.90 51.13 -10.11
CA ALA A 816 6.30 49.80 -10.55
C ALA A 816 5.35 48.80 -9.88
N ASP A 817 5.07 47.64 -10.51
CA ASP A 817 4.32 46.57 -9.82
C ASP A 817 5.21 46.00 -8.70
N THR A 818 4.85 46.30 -7.44
CA THR A 818 5.64 46.01 -6.24
C THR A 818 5.33 44.64 -5.60
N THR A 819 4.69 43.72 -6.32
CA THR A 819 4.49 42.34 -5.85
C THR A 819 5.83 41.60 -5.73
N PRO A 820 6.08 40.83 -4.66
CA PRO A 820 7.30 40.06 -4.51
C PRO A 820 7.35 38.98 -5.59
N LYS A 821 8.40 38.99 -6.43
CA LYS A 821 8.47 38.08 -7.58
C LYS A 821 8.87 36.66 -7.19
N GLU A 822 9.75 36.51 -6.21
CA GLU A 822 10.26 35.21 -5.76
C GLU A 822 10.52 35.23 -4.25
N SER A 823 10.34 34.08 -3.59
CA SER A 823 10.80 33.90 -2.21
C SER A 823 12.24 33.37 -2.24
N VAL A 824 13.19 34.19 -1.75
CA VAL A 824 14.62 33.86 -1.74
C VAL A 824 14.94 32.54 -1.02
N PRO A 825 14.46 32.28 0.22
CA PRO A 825 14.68 30.99 0.87
C PRO A 825 14.05 29.81 0.11
N ALA A 826 12.83 29.97 -0.43
CA ALA A 826 12.17 28.93 -1.22
C ALA A 826 12.98 28.58 -2.49
N ARG A 827 13.52 29.60 -3.17
CA ARG A 827 14.43 29.44 -4.32
C ARG A 827 15.76 28.79 -3.94
N ALA A 828 16.34 29.14 -2.79
CA ALA A 828 17.60 28.55 -2.34
C ALA A 828 17.45 27.06 -1.98
N VAL A 829 16.36 26.68 -1.31
CA VAL A 829 16.03 25.26 -1.08
C VAL A 829 15.76 24.54 -2.41
N ALA A 830 15.10 25.18 -3.39
CA ALA A 830 14.95 24.61 -4.73
C ALA A 830 16.31 24.35 -5.42
N HIS A 831 17.29 25.27 -5.28
CA HIS A 831 18.66 25.04 -5.79
C HIS A 831 19.40 23.91 -5.06
N LEU A 832 19.13 23.68 -3.78
CA LEU A 832 19.62 22.49 -3.07
C LEU A 832 18.99 21.19 -3.62
N LEU A 833 17.68 21.17 -3.90
CA LEU A 833 17.01 20.00 -4.50
C LEU A 833 17.46 19.72 -5.93
N ILE A 834 17.71 20.77 -6.72
CA ILE A 834 18.41 20.71 -8.02
C ILE A 834 19.81 20.10 -7.89
N SER A 835 20.50 20.36 -6.77
CA SER A 835 21.82 19.79 -6.47
C SER A 835 21.73 18.32 -6.07
N PHE A 836 20.78 17.94 -5.20
CA PHE A 836 20.50 16.53 -4.88
C PHE A 836 20.22 15.71 -6.14
N LEU A 837 19.35 16.19 -7.04
CA LEU A 837 19.09 15.58 -8.34
C LEU A 837 20.36 15.51 -9.21
N GLY A 838 21.22 16.52 -9.14
CA GLY A 838 22.48 16.61 -9.88
C GLY A 838 23.61 15.69 -9.37
N PHE A 839 23.53 15.18 -8.14
CA PHE A 839 24.50 14.25 -7.56
C PHE A 839 24.22 12.77 -7.92
N LEU A 840 23.04 12.45 -8.45
CA LEU A 840 22.65 11.08 -8.79
C LEU A 840 23.36 10.59 -10.07
N GLU A 841 24.11 9.49 -9.99
CA GLU A 841 24.84 8.98 -11.15
C GLU A 841 23.95 8.20 -12.13
N ARG A 842 24.15 8.42 -13.44
CA ARG A 842 23.40 7.81 -14.55
C ARG A 842 23.44 6.27 -14.57
N SER A 843 24.53 5.68 -14.09
CA SER A 843 24.81 4.24 -14.26
C SER A 843 24.41 3.36 -13.08
N ASP A 844 24.00 3.93 -11.96
CA ASP A 844 23.62 3.17 -10.76
C ASP A 844 22.10 2.96 -10.67
N HIS A 845 21.71 1.73 -10.33
CA HIS A 845 20.32 1.32 -10.11
C HIS A 845 19.74 1.95 -8.84
N VAL A 846 20.54 2.13 -7.78
CA VAL A 846 20.07 2.76 -6.54
C VAL A 846 19.80 4.24 -6.76
N HIS A 847 20.70 4.97 -7.42
CA HIS A 847 20.43 6.33 -7.87
C HIS A 847 19.21 6.46 -8.81
N GLN A 848 18.91 5.45 -9.64
CA GLN A 848 17.67 5.41 -10.42
C GLN A 848 16.41 5.25 -9.54
N GLN A 849 16.46 4.45 -8.47
CA GLN A 849 15.35 4.32 -7.52
C GLN A 849 15.11 5.60 -6.69
N ILE A 850 16.20 6.29 -6.29
CA ILE A 850 16.11 7.60 -5.63
C ILE A 850 15.48 8.64 -6.58
N PHE A 851 15.88 8.63 -7.85
CA PHE A 851 15.32 9.53 -8.87
C PHE A 851 13.82 9.31 -9.09
N ASP A 852 13.37 8.07 -9.27
CA ASP A 852 11.94 7.74 -9.41
C ASP A 852 11.13 8.19 -8.16
N GLY A 853 11.70 8.03 -6.95
CA GLY A 853 11.09 8.49 -5.70
C GLY A 853 10.98 10.03 -5.59
N PHE A 854 12.04 10.76 -5.94
CA PHE A 854 12.02 12.23 -5.97
C PHE A 854 11.04 12.77 -7.01
N MET A 855 10.96 12.13 -8.19
CA MET A 855 9.99 12.49 -9.24
C MET A 855 8.54 12.31 -8.79
N PHE A 856 8.22 11.21 -8.09
CA PHE A 856 6.87 10.99 -7.55
C PHE A 856 6.46 12.10 -6.57
N VAL A 857 7.30 12.36 -5.57
CA VAL A 857 7.03 13.37 -4.53
C VAL A 857 6.94 14.79 -5.13
N LEU A 858 7.78 15.11 -6.12
CA LEU A 858 7.69 16.36 -6.87
C LEU A 858 6.38 16.45 -7.66
N PHE A 859 5.91 15.37 -8.28
CA PHE A 859 4.66 15.35 -9.05
C PHE A 859 3.42 15.38 -8.15
N GLU A 860 3.46 14.78 -6.96
CA GLU A 860 2.40 14.95 -5.94
C GLU A 860 2.27 16.43 -5.55
N ARG A 861 3.40 17.12 -5.41
CA ARG A 861 3.46 18.56 -5.09
C ARG A 861 2.97 19.43 -6.24
N VAL A 862 3.48 19.20 -7.45
CA VAL A 862 3.12 19.94 -8.67
C VAL A 862 1.64 19.72 -9.03
N GLY A 863 1.14 18.49 -8.97
CA GLY A 863 -0.27 18.16 -9.25
C GLY A 863 -1.25 18.90 -8.34
N LYS A 864 -0.96 18.99 -7.03
CA LYS A 864 -1.77 19.76 -6.08
C LYS A 864 -1.81 21.25 -6.39
N ARG A 865 -0.69 21.84 -6.82
CA ARG A 865 -0.65 23.26 -7.21
C ARG A 865 -1.25 23.51 -8.60
N LEU A 866 -1.08 22.59 -9.54
CA LEU A 866 -1.70 22.64 -10.86
C LEU A 866 -3.24 22.58 -10.75
N TYR A 867 -3.77 21.69 -9.89
CA TYR A 867 -5.21 21.66 -9.55
C TYR A 867 -5.70 23.03 -9.04
N TYR A 868 -4.97 23.63 -8.09
CA TYR A 868 -5.34 24.95 -7.55
C TYR A 868 -5.34 26.03 -8.64
N CYS A 869 -4.30 26.08 -9.49
CA CYS A 869 -4.25 27.02 -10.62
C CYS A 869 -5.34 26.78 -11.68
N THR A 870 -5.90 25.57 -11.79
CA THR A 870 -7.00 25.25 -12.71
C THR A 870 -8.39 25.55 -12.13
N PHE A 871 -8.61 25.32 -10.83
CA PHE A 871 -9.94 25.36 -10.21
C PHE A 871 -10.13 26.46 -9.14
N GLY A 872 -9.08 27.21 -8.79
CA GLY A 872 -9.13 28.29 -7.78
C GLY A 872 -9.33 27.81 -6.33
N GLN A 873 -9.31 26.50 -6.09
CA GLN A 873 -9.51 25.89 -4.77
C GLN A 873 -8.67 24.63 -4.58
N HIS A 874 -8.38 24.26 -3.34
CA HIS A 874 -7.73 22.98 -3.02
C HIS A 874 -8.68 21.81 -3.23
N ARG A 875 -8.12 20.67 -3.64
CA ARG A 875 -8.91 19.44 -3.90
C ARG A 875 -9.48 18.87 -2.59
N SER A 876 -10.81 18.83 -2.50
CA SER A 876 -11.58 18.25 -1.39
C SER A 876 -11.63 16.71 -1.47
N ALA A 877 -11.94 16.07 -0.34
CA ALA A 877 -12.02 14.61 -0.23
C ALA A 877 -13.25 13.98 -0.93
N SER A 878 -14.35 14.73 -1.08
CA SER A 878 -15.53 14.30 -1.85
C SER A 878 -15.59 14.99 -3.21
N ILE A 879 -16.10 14.28 -4.23
CA ILE A 879 -16.24 14.83 -5.59
C ILE A 879 -17.23 16.00 -5.60
N GLU A 880 -18.32 15.91 -4.82
CA GLU A 880 -19.34 16.95 -4.68
C GLU A 880 -18.76 18.30 -4.22
N ALA A 881 -17.88 18.29 -3.21
CA ALA A 881 -17.22 19.49 -2.71
C ALA A 881 -16.19 20.09 -3.69
N ASN A 882 -15.78 19.34 -4.72
CA ASN A 882 -14.93 19.85 -5.81
C ASN A 882 -15.74 20.44 -6.98
N ILE A 883 -17.03 20.13 -7.09
CA ILE A 883 -17.93 20.63 -8.14
C ILE A 883 -18.58 21.96 -7.74
N LEU A 884 -18.80 22.18 -6.43
CA LEU A 884 -19.32 23.44 -5.91
C LEU A 884 -18.32 24.60 -6.12
N PRO A 885 -18.79 25.82 -6.43
CA PRO A 885 -17.93 26.99 -6.50
C PRO A 885 -17.35 27.31 -5.11
N PRO A 886 -16.12 27.87 -5.04
CA PRO A 886 -15.50 28.20 -3.76
C PRO A 886 -16.37 29.18 -2.98
N PRO A 887 -16.67 28.93 -1.69
CA PRO A 887 -17.55 29.78 -0.91
C PRO A 887 -16.93 31.17 -0.71
N GLU A 888 -17.76 32.21 -0.80
CA GLU A 888 -17.34 33.59 -0.58
C GLU A 888 -16.73 33.79 0.82
N PRO A 889 -15.76 34.71 0.98
CA PRO A 889 -15.15 34.99 2.28
C PRO A 889 -16.18 35.60 3.23
N ARG A 890 -16.43 34.92 4.36
CA ARG A 890 -17.41 35.37 5.37
C ARG A 890 -16.97 36.63 6.09
N ASP A 891 -15.67 36.71 6.37
CA ASP A 891 -15.03 37.82 7.09
C ASP A 891 -13.84 38.38 6.30
N ALA A 892 -13.49 39.64 6.56
CA ALA A 892 -12.24 40.24 6.07
C ALA A 892 -11.00 39.44 6.49
N ILE A 893 -11.03 38.78 7.66
CA ILE A 893 -9.96 37.89 8.14
C ILE A 893 -9.84 36.65 7.24
N GLU A 894 -10.94 36.06 6.78
CA GLU A 894 -10.86 34.95 5.82
C GLU A 894 -10.38 35.41 4.44
N LYS A 895 -10.72 36.63 4.03
CA LYS A 895 -10.24 37.20 2.76
C LYS A 895 -8.73 37.37 2.78
N VAL A 896 -8.17 38.00 3.82
CA VAL A 896 -6.70 38.14 3.98
C VAL A 896 -6.00 36.78 4.02
N LYS A 897 -6.61 35.75 4.63
CA LYS A 897 -6.09 34.37 4.59
C LYS A 897 -6.05 33.79 3.16
N ARG A 898 -7.12 33.94 2.37
CA ARG A 898 -7.16 33.54 0.96
C ARG A 898 -6.11 34.32 0.14
N ASP A 899 -6.01 35.65 0.31
CA ASP A 899 -5.06 36.50 -0.41
C ASP A 899 -3.59 36.11 -0.11
N VAL A 900 -3.28 35.81 1.16
CA VAL A 900 -1.97 35.25 1.59
C VAL A 900 -1.70 33.90 0.94
N GLU A 901 -2.68 33.01 0.88
CA GLU A 901 -2.53 31.67 0.31
C GLU A 901 -2.31 31.71 -1.21
N THR A 902 -3.09 32.51 -1.95
CA THR A 902 -2.89 32.72 -3.39
C THR A 902 -1.50 33.28 -3.70
N LEU A 903 -1.04 34.28 -2.95
CA LEU A 903 0.32 34.84 -3.11
C LEU A 903 1.40 33.81 -2.77
N ALA A 904 1.23 33.02 -1.71
CA ALA A 904 2.14 31.94 -1.34
C ALA A 904 2.25 30.88 -2.44
N ILE A 905 1.13 30.50 -3.06
CA ILE A 905 1.09 29.51 -4.15
C ILE A 905 1.81 30.03 -5.40
N ARG A 906 1.66 31.31 -5.76
CA ARG A 906 2.41 31.93 -6.87
C ARG A 906 3.93 31.96 -6.62
N LEU A 907 4.35 32.21 -5.37
CA LEU A 907 5.76 32.18 -4.96
C LEU A 907 6.33 30.74 -4.94
N GLU A 908 5.54 29.76 -4.51
CA GLU A 908 5.91 28.33 -4.51
C GLU A 908 6.01 27.78 -5.95
N ALA A 909 5.05 28.11 -6.82
CA ALA A 909 4.97 27.67 -8.20
C ALA A 909 6.27 27.91 -8.98
N ARG A 910 6.87 29.10 -8.84
CA ARG A 910 8.16 29.46 -9.47
C ARG A 910 9.33 28.60 -8.97
N ALA A 911 9.35 28.25 -7.68
CA ALA A 911 10.36 27.34 -7.13
C ALA A 911 10.16 25.89 -7.60
N LEU A 912 8.91 25.43 -7.73
CA LEU A 912 8.60 24.08 -8.25
C LEU A 912 8.98 23.92 -9.72
N VAL A 913 8.76 24.94 -10.58
CA VAL A 913 9.16 24.90 -11.99
C VAL A 913 10.67 24.71 -12.14
N LEU A 914 11.50 25.42 -11.37
CA LEU A 914 12.96 25.28 -11.43
C LEU A 914 13.44 23.85 -11.12
N ILE A 915 12.79 23.18 -10.16
CA ILE A 915 13.09 21.77 -9.83
C ILE A 915 12.59 20.86 -10.96
N LEU A 916 11.37 21.10 -11.47
CA LEU A 916 10.74 20.31 -12.53
C LEU A 916 11.52 20.37 -13.86
N GLU A 917 11.93 21.56 -14.29
CA GLU A 917 12.78 21.79 -15.47
C GLU A 917 14.05 20.94 -15.39
N ARG A 918 14.77 21.04 -14.25
CA ARG A 918 15.99 20.27 -14.01
C ARG A 918 15.73 18.76 -13.97
N ALA A 919 14.66 18.34 -13.31
CA ALA A 919 14.34 16.93 -13.15
C ALA A 919 13.94 16.29 -14.50
N MET A 920 13.09 16.95 -15.28
CA MET A 920 12.75 16.51 -16.65
C MET A 920 13.97 16.52 -17.59
N GLY A 921 14.90 17.45 -17.42
CA GLY A 921 16.20 17.45 -18.11
C GLY A 921 17.14 16.31 -17.70
N LEU A 922 16.96 15.71 -16.52
CA LEU A 922 17.73 14.56 -16.03
C LEU A 922 17.04 13.21 -16.26
N ALA A 923 15.71 13.17 -16.40
CA ALA A 923 14.93 11.95 -16.62
C ALA A 923 15.47 11.06 -17.77
N PRO A 924 15.99 11.57 -18.91
CA PRO A 924 16.66 10.76 -19.94
C PRO A 924 17.90 9.96 -19.50
N ASN A 925 18.48 10.27 -18.34
CA ASN A 925 19.61 9.51 -17.79
C ASN A 925 19.15 8.31 -16.94
N HIS A 926 18.07 8.47 -16.16
CA HIS A 926 17.62 7.48 -15.18
C HIS A 926 16.44 6.64 -15.67
N MET A 927 15.50 7.25 -16.40
CA MET A 927 14.24 6.65 -16.84
C MET A 927 14.31 6.04 -18.25
N ASN A 928 15.51 5.64 -18.71
CA ASN A 928 15.77 5.09 -20.05
C ASN A 928 16.23 3.62 -20.05
N PRO A 929 15.80 2.79 -21.02
CA PRO A 929 16.08 1.36 -21.01
C PRO A 929 17.53 1.15 -21.42
N GLN A 930 18.32 0.65 -20.47
CA GLN A 930 19.71 0.32 -20.73
C GLN A 930 19.77 -0.98 -21.56
N ASN A 931 20.01 -0.85 -22.86
CA ASN A 931 20.38 -1.98 -23.71
C ASN A 931 21.66 -2.61 -23.14
N THR A 932 21.55 -3.81 -22.58
CA THR A 932 22.66 -4.53 -21.92
C THR A 932 23.62 -5.14 -22.94
N LEU A 933 24.28 -4.29 -23.75
CA LEU A 933 25.16 -4.72 -24.85
C LEU A 933 26.25 -3.69 -25.22
N SER A 934 26.98 -3.15 -24.22
CA SER A 934 28.26 -2.47 -24.51
C SER A 934 29.28 -2.54 -23.36
N SER A 935 30.40 -3.22 -23.65
CA SER A 935 31.75 -3.08 -23.11
C SER A 935 32.05 -3.18 -21.60
N HIS A 936 32.88 -4.17 -21.25
CA HIS A 936 33.77 -4.09 -20.10
C HIS A 936 34.84 -3.01 -20.29
N THR A 937 34.97 -2.07 -19.35
CA THR A 937 36.27 -1.47 -19.00
C THR A 937 36.31 -1.12 -17.52
N LYS A 938 36.84 -2.02 -16.68
CA LYS A 938 37.18 -1.66 -15.30
C LYS A 938 38.39 -0.73 -15.32
N ASN A 939 38.23 0.54 -14.93
CA ASN A 939 39.38 1.37 -14.61
C ASN A 939 39.12 2.31 -13.41
N ARG A 940 39.97 2.14 -12.40
CA ARG A 940 39.87 2.71 -11.05
C ARG A 940 40.09 4.23 -11.06
N ARG A 941 39.16 5.02 -10.50
CA ARG A 941 39.42 6.40 -10.06
C ARG A 941 38.77 6.71 -8.73
N THR A 942 39.59 6.80 -7.69
CA THR A 942 39.30 7.63 -6.53
C THR A 942 39.04 9.07 -6.98
N ARG A 943 38.10 9.77 -6.34
CA ARG A 943 37.81 11.19 -6.62
C ARG A 943 37.80 11.99 -5.34
N THR A 944 38.70 12.97 -5.28
CA THR A 944 38.74 14.00 -4.24
C THR A 944 37.59 15.00 -4.42
N LEU A 945 37.20 15.63 -3.30
CA LEU A 945 36.21 16.69 -3.29
C LEU A 945 36.71 17.94 -4.04
N SER A 946 35.87 18.47 -4.92
CA SER A 946 36.03 19.76 -5.57
C SER A 946 34.67 20.12 -6.19
N ALA A 947 34.13 21.28 -5.84
CA ALA A 947 32.89 21.78 -6.44
C ALA A 947 33.09 21.90 -7.95
N ARG A 948 32.32 21.12 -8.72
CA ARG A 948 32.48 21.01 -10.17
C ARG A 948 31.20 21.46 -10.83
N SER A 949 31.32 22.45 -11.72
CA SER A 949 30.21 23.10 -12.40
C SER A 949 29.25 22.09 -13.06
N PRO A 950 27.93 22.41 -13.10
CA PRO A 950 26.92 21.47 -13.54
C PRO A 950 27.17 21.01 -14.97
N THR A 951 27.19 19.69 -15.17
CA THR A 951 27.37 19.09 -16.49
C THR A 951 26.22 19.46 -17.42
N PRO A 952 26.50 19.84 -18.69
CA PRO A 952 25.46 20.16 -19.65
C PRO A 952 24.61 18.92 -19.94
N ALA A 953 23.29 19.09 -20.03
CA ALA A 953 22.38 17.99 -20.27
C ALA A 953 22.68 17.32 -21.62
N SER A 954 22.94 16.00 -21.61
CA SER A 954 23.09 15.25 -22.84
C SER A 954 21.79 15.28 -23.63
N ARG A 955 21.84 15.52 -24.96
CA ARG A 955 20.68 15.63 -25.86
C ARG A 955 19.92 14.31 -26.09
N ALA A 956 19.88 13.43 -25.10
CA ALA A 956 19.19 12.16 -25.15
C ALA A 956 17.66 12.36 -25.18
N ARG A 957 17.03 11.73 -26.18
CA ARG A 957 15.60 11.37 -26.12
C ARG A 957 15.41 10.11 -25.26
N LEU A 958 14.28 9.41 -25.34
CA LEU A 958 13.93 8.39 -24.34
C LEU A 958 13.41 7.03 -25.00
N GLY A 959 12.26 6.93 -25.69
CA GLY A 959 11.77 5.88 -26.66
C GLY A 959 10.82 4.67 -26.33
N PRO A 960 9.44 4.67 -26.23
CA PRO A 960 8.41 5.66 -25.85
C PRO A 960 7.21 5.18 -24.94
N LEU A 961 7.40 4.99 -23.62
CA LEU A 961 6.35 4.72 -22.61
C LEU A 961 6.49 5.48 -21.24
N ALA A 962 7.67 5.82 -20.72
CA ALA A 962 7.80 6.63 -19.48
C ALA A 962 7.45 8.12 -19.59
N LYS A 963 7.29 8.74 -20.76
CA LYS A 963 6.61 10.04 -20.83
C LYS A 963 5.11 9.86 -20.61
N ASP A 964 4.54 8.82 -21.21
CA ASP A 964 3.17 8.35 -20.95
C ASP A 964 2.99 7.99 -19.46
N ARG A 965 3.99 7.37 -18.81
CA ARG A 965 4.08 7.18 -17.33
C ARG A 965 4.10 8.50 -16.55
N LEU A 966 4.98 9.43 -16.90
CA LEU A 966 5.09 10.74 -16.25
C LEU A 966 3.79 11.56 -16.41
N GLN A 967 3.16 11.51 -17.59
CA GLN A 967 1.86 12.14 -17.85
C GLN A 967 0.74 11.53 -17.02
N ARG A 968 0.59 10.19 -17.02
CA ARG A 968 -0.36 9.49 -16.13
C ARG A 968 -0.15 9.87 -14.68
N THR A 969 1.10 9.95 -14.24
CA THR A 969 1.46 10.34 -12.87
C THR A 969 0.97 11.75 -12.54
N LEU A 970 1.26 12.73 -13.39
CA LEU A 970 0.82 14.11 -13.15
C LEU A 970 -0.72 14.22 -13.09
N VAL A 971 -1.42 13.52 -14.00
CA VAL A 971 -2.89 13.45 -14.02
C VAL A 971 -3.43 12.81 -12.74
N ALA A 972 -2.85 11.68 -12.30
CA ALA A 972 -3.22 11.01 -11.04
C ALA A 972 -2.90 11.85 -9.80
N CYS A 973 -1.78 12.57 -9.77
CA CYS A 973 -1.44 13.49 -8.69
C CYS A 973 -2.33 14.75 -8.65
N MET A 974 -2.93 15.14 -9.78
CA MET A 974 -3.80 16.32 -9.89
C MET A 974 -5.27 15.99 -9.57
N TYR A 975 -5.86 14.99 -10.22
CA TYR A 975 -7.26 14.58 -9.99
C TYR A 975 -7.43 13.54 -8.89
N GLY A 976 -6.32 13.00 -8.38
CA GLY A 976 -6.27 11.92 -7.40
C GLY A 976 -6.46 10.54 -7.99
N ASP A 977 -6.14 9.54 -7.18
CA ASP A 977 -6.22 8.14 -7.54
C ASP A 977 -7.66 7.64 -7.68
N LYS A 978 -7.90 6.77 -8.67
CA LYS A 978 -9.14 5.98 -8.79
C LYS A 978 -8.85 4.61 -8.19
N VAL A 979 -9.47 4.31 -7.05
CA VAL A 979 -9.18 3.16 -6.17
C VAL A 979 -9.56 1.78 -6.77
N GLU A 980 -9.64 1.65 -8.11
CA GLU A 980 -9.92 0.39 -8.83
C GLU A 980 -8.97 0.10 -10.02
N ASP A 981 -7.92 0.90 -10.27
CA ASP A 981 -7.16 0.86 -11.54
C ASP A 981 -5.67 0.44 -11.40
N ASP A 982 -5.45 -0.82 -10.98
CA ASP A 982 -4.13 -1.51 -10.86
C ASP A 982 -3.25 -1.51 -12.15
N PHE A 983 -3.75 -0.95 -13.26
CA PHE A 983 -3.10 -0.94 -14.57
C PHE A 983 -2.63 0.44 -15.04
N LEU A 984 -2.83 1.50 -14.26
CA LEU A 984 -2.26 2.82 -14.55
C LEU A 984 -0.73 2.80 -14.32
N ASP A 985 0.05 2.80 -15.41
CA ASP A 985 1.51 3.00 -15.32
C ASP A 985 1.81 4.44 -14.85
N VAL A 986 1.94 4.58 -13.54
CA VAL A 986 2.11 5.80 -12.77
C VAL A 986 3.36 5.64 -11.90
N LEU A 987 4.07 6.72 -11.60
CA LEU A 987 5.08 6.71 -10.54
C LEU A 987 4.34 6.49 -9.21
N THR A 988 4.79 5.52 -8.44
CA THR A 988 4.30 5.20 -7.11
C THR A 988 5.50 4.92 -6.19
N LYS A 989 5.29 4.82 -4.86
CA LYS A 989 6.38 4.57 -3.90
C LYS A 989 7.10 3.24 -4.26
N PRO A 990 8.45 3.15 -4.27
CA PRO A 990 9.14 2.42 -5.35
C PRO A 990 9.08 0.88 -5.36
N ILE A 991 8.55 0.30 -6.45
CA ILE A 991 8.64 -1.12 -6.88
C ILE A 991 8.84 -1.15 -8.43
N PRO A 992 9.54 -2.13 -9.07
CA PRO A 992 10.28 -1.84 -10.33
C PRO A 992 9.68 -2.31 -11.69
N GLY A 993 9.73 -1.45 -12.75
CA GLY A 993 9.96 -1.92 -14.15
C GLY A 993 9.45 -1.13 -15.41
N ILE A 994 10.34 -0.37 -16.09
CA ILE A 994 10.46 -0.17 -17.60
C ILE A 994 9.65 0.93 -18.40
N ARG A 995 10.10 2.22 -18.42
CA ARG A 995 10.68 3.10 -19.55
C ARG A 995 9.96 3.27 -20.95
N PRO A 996 10.02 4.36 -21.85
CA PRO A 996 10.61 5.78 -21.91
C PRO A 996 9.90 6.97 -22.83
N ASP A 997 10.54 7.84 -23.68
CA ASP A 997 10.19 9.03 -24.64
C ASP A 997 9.48 10.40 -24.36
N SER A 998 10.25 11.47 -24.05
CA SER A 998 10.40 12.81 -24.75
C SER A 998 9.29 13.81 -25.17
N LEU A 999 9.57 15.13 -25.33
CA LEU A 999 10.58 16.09 -24.77
C LEU A 999 10.32 17.54 -25.30
N LYS A 1000 10.94 18.55 -24.65
CA LYS A 1000 11.33 19.93 -25.11
C LYS A 1000 10.49 21.13 -24.62
N ASP A 1001 11.02 22.36 -24.85
CA ASP A 1001 11.29 23.30 -23.73
C ASP A 1001 11.26 24.81 -24.12
N VAL A 1002 10.68 25.73 -23.29
CA VAL A 1002 10.51 27.19 -23.58
C VAL A 1002 10.31 28.12 -22.34
N ALA A 1003 11.20 29.13 -22.19
CA ALA A 1003 11.03 30.53 -21.69
C ALA A 1003 10.32 30.90 -20.34
N LYS A 1004 10.13 32.22 -20.11
CA LYS A 1004 9.80 32.89 -18.83
C LYS A 1004 8.66 33.91 -19.01
N THR A 1005 7.81 34.10 -17.98
CA THR A 1005 6.57 34.92 -18.05
C THR A 1005 6.36 35.84 -16.82
N GLU A 1006 5.49 36.85 -16.95
CA GLU A 1006 5.26 37.95 -16.00
C GLU A 1006 4.32 37.62 -14.82
N ASP A 1007 4.12 38.58 -13.90
CA ASP A 1007 3.55 38.36 -12.56
C ASP A 1007 2.02 38.21 -12.49
N LYS A 1008 1.27 38.65 -13.52
CA LYS A 1008 -0.21 38.56 -13.53
C LYS A 1008 -0.72 37.25 -14.13
N ASP A 1009 0.11 36.60 -14.94
CA ASP A 1009 -0.23 35.34 -15.61
C ASP A 1009 0.38 34.11 -14.93
N VAL A 1010 0.92 34.21 -13.71
CA VAL A 1010 1.69 33.12 -13.05
C VAL A 1010 0.91 31.81 -12.93
N GLU A 1011 -0.40 31.84 -12.73
CA GLU A 1011 -1.25 30.64 -12.69
C GLU A 1011 -1.40 29.99 -14.08
N VAL A 1012 -1.57 30.81 -15.13
CA VAL A 1012 -1.67 30.37 -16.53
C VAL A 1012 -0.32 29.88 -17.03
N TRP A 1013 0.76 30.65 -16.80
CA TRP A 1013 2.13 30.25 -17.07
C TRP A 1013 2.50 28.96 -16.35
N TYR A 1014 2.16 28.79 -15.08
CA TYR A 1014 2.45 27.54 -14.37
C TYR A 1014 1.76 26.34 -15.02
N MET A 1015 0.50 26.51 -15.45
CA MET A 1015 -0.22 25.49 -16.21
C MET A 1015 0.45 25.20 -17.56
N GLU A 1016 0.73 26.22 -18.36
CA GLU A 1016 1.42 26.11 -19.66
C GLU A 1016 2.79 25.44 -19.51
N GLU A 1017 3.59 25.88 -18.54
CA GLU A 1017 4.97 25.46 -18.29
C GLU A 1017 5.04 23.99 -17.83
N VAL A 1018 4.16 23.58 -16.92
CA VAL A 1018 4.07 22.18 -16.48
C VAL A 1018 3.62 21.27 -17.63
N TRP A 1019 2.58 21.67 -18.39
CA TRP A 1019 2.13 20.89 -19.57
C TRP A 1019 3.11 20.93 -20.74
N ARG A 1020 3.96 21.95 -20.83
CA ARG A 1020 5.08 22.03 -21.79
C ARG A 1020 6.22 21.10 -21.39
N LEU A 1021 6.58 21.07 -20.10
CA LEU A 1021 7.66 20.21 -19.58
C LEU A 1021 7.29 18.72 -19.65
N VAL A 1022 6.05 18.36 -19.27
CA VAL A 1022 5.60 16.95 -19.17
C VAL A 1022 4.86 16.47 -20.45
N GLY A 1023 4.22 17.38 -21.19
CA GLY A 1023 3.40 17.09 -22.36
C GLY A 1023 1.93 16.80 -22.01
N TRP A 1024 1.02 17.11 -22.94
CA TRP A 1024 -0.43 16.99 -22.79
C TRP A 1024 -1.06 15.85 -23.62
N ASP A 1025 -0.22 14.98 -24.19
CA ASP A 1025 -0.61 13.96 -25.18
C ASP A 1025 -1.70 12.99 -24.67
N ILE A 1026 -1.75 12.74 -23.36
CA ILE A 1026 -2.75 11.87 -22.72
C ILE A 1026 -4.16 12.47 -22.73
N LEU A 1027 -4.31 13.77 -22.46
CA LEU A 1027 -5.62 14.44 -22.39
C LEU A 1027 -6.31 14.45 -23.77
N ALA A 1028 -5.51 14.53 -24.84
CA ALA A 1028 -5.97 14.44 -26.22
C ALA A 1028 -6.42 13.02 -26.66
N ARG A 1029 -6.16 11.98 -25.84
CA ARG A 1029 -6.57 10.59 -26.11
C ARG A 1029 -7.84 10.19 -25.37
N GLU A 1030 -8.06 10.69 -24.16
CA GLU A 1030 -9.24 10.34 -23.34
C GLU A 1030 -10.53 11.07 -23.80
N GLY A 1031 -10.40 12.13 -24.61
CA GLY A 1031 -11.53 12.87 -25.19
C GLY A 1031 -12.09 12.31 -26.52
N ARG A 1032 -12.10 10.98 -26.73
CA ARG A 1032 -12.60 10.32 -27.95
C ARG A 1032 -13.50 9.11 -27.68
#